data_AF-L5MJ53-F1
#
_entry.id   AF-L5MJ53-F1
#
_cell.length_a   1.000
_cell.length_b   1.000
_cell.length_c   1.000
_cell.angle_alpha   90.00
_cell.angle_beta   90.00
_cell.angle_gamma   90.00
#
_symmetry.space_group_name_H-M   'P 1'
#
loop_
_entity.id
_entity.type
_entity.pdbx_description
1 polymer ?
#
loop_
_entity_poly.entity_id
_entity_poly.type
_entity_poly.pdbx_seq_one_letter_code
_entity_poly.pdbx_strand_id
1 'polypeptide(L)'
;MVINYWGTTFLQCLHINLVSTFFITVSHGGGQEVKCSLGYFSCGNITKCLPQYLHCNSVDDCGNQADEENCGDNNGWFLQMEKNFINYNRTAFPYLFESETPKCSIGSVPVKCLCRDLQLDCNESKLRAVPSVSSNVTSMHLSNNRITFLKPGVFEDLHRLEWLDLMNNVLTHLPDRPLCQHMPRLTWLIMGENKINDLKENAFAPLQQLDELDLRNNKIEHLSPNVFKDLKELSKFYFKKFQYCGYAPHVRSCKPNTDGISSLENLLASIIQRVFVWVVSIVTFLGNIFVICMRPYIRSENKPHAMSIVSLCSYQIPADSPWAARCSSAKLLTGLPGSSAENYNSRDAVRVASPLTAFGCVRGAPWGLEDGRDRLNPPSEAAGHDPEASAGHCVTRGAGAERERGGDAVKPERWAEQRGRFQQSGWCLPAGNGAPRGLEVQRPRRATGSPPSAGVRRRVPMTVNMLVPLAKLACPGVSMERFAEEADVVIVGAGPAGLSAAVRLKQLAAQQEKDIRVCLVEKAAQIGAHTLSGACLDPRAFEELFPDWKEKGAPLNTPVTEDRFAILTQKYRIPVPILPGLPMNNHGNYIVRLGHLVSWMGEQAEALGVEVYPGYAAAEVLFHEDGSIKGIATNDVGIQKDGAPKTTFERGLELHAKVTIFAEGCHGHLAKQLYKKFDLRANCEPQTYGIGLKELWLIDEKKWKPGRVDHTVGWPLDRHTYGGSFLYHLNEGEPLVALGFVVGLDYQNPYLSPFREFQRWKHHPSIQPTLEGGKRIAYGARALNEGGFQSIPKLTFPGGLLIGCSPGFMNVPKIKGTHTAMKSGVLAAESIFNQLTNENLQSKTIGLLVAEYEDNLKKSWVWKELYSVRNIRPSCHGFLGLYGGMIYTGIFYWIFRGMEPWTLKHKGSDSDRLKPAKDCTPIEYPKPDGQISFDLLSSVALSGTNHEHDQPAHLTLKDDSIPVNRNLSIYDGPEQRFCPAGVYEFVPLEQGDGFRLQINAQNCVHCKTCDIKDPSQNINWVVPEGGGGPAYNGM
;
A
#
# COMPACT_ATOMS: atom_id res chain seq x y z
N MET A 1 -43.83 37.11 37.00
CA MET A 1 -43.10 37.92 38.00
C MET A 1 -42.00 38.66 37.24
N VAL A 2 -41.87 39.99 37.24
CA VAL A 2 -41.87 40.98 38.35
C VAL A 2 -40.58 40.79 39.18
N ILE A 3 -39.64 41.75 39.28
CA ILE A 3 -39.50 43.14 38.75
C ILE A 3 -37.97 43.43 38.59
N ASN A 4 -37.37 44.43 37.93
CA ASN A 4 -37.66 45.76 37.33
C ASN A 4 -37.06 45.83 35.88
N TYR A 5 -37.11 46.83 34.96
CA TYR A 5 -37.26 48.31 34.94
C TYR A 5 -35.96 49.13 35.30
N TRP A 6 -35.52 50.22 34.66
CA TRP A 6 -35.90 51.01 33.45
C TRP A 6 -34.63 51.20 32.56
N GLY A 7 -34.65 51.61 31.29
CA GLY A 7 -35.70 51.96 30.30
C GLY A 7 -35.04 52.24 28.91
N THR A 8 -35.67 51.92 27.77
CA THR A 8 -36.52 52.81 26.91
C THR A 8 -35.79 53.97 26.20
N THR A 9 -35.89 54.26 24.89
CA THR A 9 -36.60 53.64 23.71
C THR A 9 -36.24 54.37 22.39
N PHE A 10 -36.35 53.69 21.24
CA PHE A 10 -36.69 54.23 19.88
C PHE A 10 -35.73 55.26 19.21
N LEU A 11 -35.93 55.72 17.95
CA LEU A 11 -36.17 55.09 16.63
C LEU A 11 -36.18 56.19 15.52
N GLN A 12 -35.96 55.84 14.24
CA GLN A 12 -36.44 56.53 13.01
C GLN A 12 -35.89 57.92 12.53
N CYS A 13 -35.65 57.98 11.19
CA CYS A 13 -35.96 59.10 10.25
C CYS A 13 -35.17 60.44 10.32
N LEU A 14 -35.04 61.26 9.25
CA LEU A 14 -35.08 61.11 7.76
C LEU A 14 -34.64 62.44 7.08
N HIS A 15 -34.22 62.43 5.80
CA HIS A 15 -34.19 63.59 4.84
C HIS A 15 -33.22 64.80 5.04
N ILE A 16 -32.91 65.67 4.04
CA ILE A 16 -32.64 65.50 2.57
C ILE A 16 -32.07 66.82 1.91
N ASN A 17 -31.25 66.70 0.82
CA ASN A 17 -30.93 67.69 -0.26
C ASN A 17 -30.35 69.10 0.10
N LEU A 18 -29.82 69.94 -0.82
CA LEU A 18 -29.62 70.00 -2.31
C LEU A 18 -28.10 70.22 -2.64
N VAL A 19 -27.48 69.98 -3.81
CA VAL A 19 -27.85 69.69 -5.23
C VAL A 19 -27.91 70.90 -6.20
N SER A 20 -26.82 71.17 -6.93
CA SER A 20 -26.62 72.03 -8.15
C SER A 20 -25.11 72.01 -8.55
N THR A 21 -24.57 72.31 -9.75
CA THR A 21 -24.98 72.42 -11.18
C THR A 21 -23.68 72.40 -12.03
N PHE A 22 -23.43 71.45 -12.95
CA PHE A 22 -23.83 71.35 -14.38
C PHE A 22 -22.99 72.12 -15.43
N PHE A 23 -22.18 71.40 -16.22
CA PHE A 23 -21.97 71.54 -17.68
C PHE A 23 -21.36 70.22 -18.25
N ILE A 24 -21.27 70.05 -19.58
CA ILE A 24 -21.43 68.72 -20.25
C ILE A 24 -20.34 68.38 -21.29
N THR A 25 -19.83 67.13 -21.25
CA THR A 25 -19.53 66.28 -22.45
C THR A 25 -19.44 64.78 -22.11
N VAL A 26 -20.02 63.93 -22.98
CA VAL A 26 -19.89 62.47 -23.22
C VAL A 26 -18.76 61.73 -22.43
N SER A 27 -18.88 60.59 -21.72
CA SER A 27 -19.83 59.46 -21.51
C SER A 27 -19.19 58.10 -21.88
N HIS A 28 -19.28 57.13 -20.96
CA HIS A 28 -18.61 55.80 -20.88
C HIS A 28 -17.16 55.82 -20.33
N GLY A 29 -16.80 55.01 -19.34
CA GLY A 29 -17.64 54.15 -18.49
C GLY A 29 -16.80 53.40 -17.45
N GLY A 30 -17.07 53.59 -16.15
CA GLY A 30 -16.31 52.95 -15.07
C GLY A 30 -16.88 51.59 -14.68
N GLY A 31 -16.20 50.50 -15.06
CA GLY A 31 -16.54 49.15 -14.62
C GLY A 31 -15.95 48.80 -13.25
N GLN A 32 -16.75 48.17 -12.39
CA GLN A 32 -16.24 47.43 -11.23
C GLN A 32 -15.92 46.00 -11.68
N GLU A 33 -14.81 45.42 -11.24
CA GLU A 33 -14.56 43.98 -11.43
C GLU A 33 -15.64 43.15 -10.74
N VAL A 34 -16.46 42.44 -11.52
CA VAL A 34 -17.46 41.51 -10.99
C VAL A 34 -16.82 40.15 -10.76
N LYS A 35 -16.62 39.80 -9.49
CA LYS A 35 -16.17 38.46 -9.11
C LYS A 35 -17.29 37.43 -9.32
N CYS A 36 -17.27 36.79 -10.49
CA CYS A 36 -18.09 35.62 -10.78
C CYS A 36 -17.72 34.44 -9.86
N SER A 37 -18.69 33.56 -9.60
CA SER A 37 -18.50 32.34 -8.82
C SER A 37 -17.82 31.24 -9.65
N LEU A 38 -17.20 30.27 -8.98
CA LEU A 38 -16.38 29.22 -9.60
C LEU A 38 -17.13 28.50 -10.74
N GLY A 39 -16.53 28.43 -11.93
CA GLY A 39 -17.14 27.87 -13.15
C GLY A 39 -17.91 28.88 -14.01
N TYR A 40 -17.85 30.18 -13.70
CA TYR A 40 -18.37 31.27 -14.51
C TYR A 40 -17.31 32.35 -14.74
N PHE A 41 -17.26 32.92 -15.95
CA PHE A 41 -16.41 34.05 -16.33
C PHE A 41 -17.23 35.33 -16.55
N SER A 42 -16.57 36.50 -16.50
CA SER A 42 -17.19 37.82 -16.68
C SER A 42 -17.11 38.31 -18.12
N CYS A 43 -18.20 38.88 -18.66
CA CYS A 43 -18.28 39.49 -20.00
C CYS A 43 -17.56 40.86 -20.10
N GLY A 44 -16.29 40.91 -19.69
CA GLY A 44 -15.47 42.12 -19.65
C GLY A 44 -16.11 43.23 -18.80
N ASN A 45 -16.36 44.39 -19.43
CA ASN A 45 -16.97 45.56 -18.78
C ASN A 45 -18.49 45.41 -18.49
N ILE A 46 -19.13 44.30 -18.84
CA ILE A 46 -20.54 44.03 -18.55
C ILE A 46 -20.64 43.24 -17.23
N THR A 47 -21.57 43.63 -16.36
CA THR A 47 -21.84 42.97 -15.06
C THR A 47 -22.60 41.63 -15.19
N LYS A 48 -22.25 40.84 -16.22
CA LYS A 48 -22.85 39.55 -16.59
C LYS A 48 -21.79 38.46 -16.45
N CYS A 49 -22.15 37.39 -15.73
CA CYS A 49 -21.34 36.18 -15.61
C CYS A 49 -21.95 35.07 -16.48
N LEU A 50 -21.13 34.41 -17.31
CA LEU A 50 -21.54 33.26 -18.13
C LEU A 50 -20.80 31.98 -17.69
N PRO A 51 -21.41 30.78 -17.82
CA PRO A 51 -20.73 29.51 -17.55
C PRO A 51 -19.47 29.34 -18.41
N GLN A 52 -18.42 28.74 -17.86
CA GLN A 52 -17.12 28.57 -18.53
C GLN A 52 -17.18 27.85 -19.90
N TYR A 53 -18.20 27.01 -20.12
CA TYR A 53 -18.39 26.27 -21.39
C TYR A 53 -18.98 27.12 -22.53
N LEU A 54 -19.38 28.37 -22.26
CA LEU A 54 -19.78 29.35 -23.27
C LEU A 54 -18.63 30.32 -23.65
N HIS A 55 -17.41 30.03 -23.21
CA HIS A 55 -16.22 30.78 -23.62
C HIS A 55 -15.58 30.08 -24.82
N CYS A 56 -15.31 30.80 -25.91
CA CYS A 56 -14.74 30.27 -27.15
C CYS A 56 -15.56 29.14 -27.80
N ASN A 57 -16.87 29.37 -27.91
CA ASN A 57 -17.83 28.49 -28.58
C ASN A 57 -18.17 28.95 -30.02
N SER A 58 -17.60 30.07 -30.49
CA SER A 58 -17.88 30.77 -31.76
C SER A 58 -19.26 31.43 -31.87
N VAL A 59 -19.85 31.82 -30.74
CA VAL A 59 -21.10 32.57 -30.61
C VAL A 59 -20.94 33.66 -29.54
N ASP A 60 -21.29 34.90 -29.88
CA ASP A 60 -21.25 36.06 -28.96
C ASP A 60 -22.42 36.00 -27.96
N ASP A 61 -22.29 35.11 -26.96
CA ASP A 61 -23.23 34.96 -25.86
C ASP A 61 -23.15 36.13 -24.86
N CYS A 62 -22.03 36.84 -24.77
CA CYS A 62 -21.86 38.04 -23.97
C CYS A 62 -22.56 39.26 -24.56
N GLY A 63 -22.62 39.39 -25.89
CA GLY A 63 -23.12 40.55 -26.64
C GLY A 63 -22.07 41.65 -26.84
N ASN A 64 -20.80 41.31 -26.71
CA ASN A 64 -19.64 42.20 -26.89
C ASN A 64 -18.35 41.47 -27.31
N GLN A 65 -18.43 40.19 -27.70
CA GLN A 65 -17.33 39.31 -28.13
C GLN A 65 -16.22 39.06 -27.08
N ALA A 66 -16.38 39.51 -25.83
CA ALA A 66 -15.41 39.29 -24.75
C ALA A 66 -15.33 37.83 -24.25
N ASP A 67 -16.17 36.96 -24.80
CA ASP A 67 -16.19 35.51 -24.68
C ASP A 67 -15.46 34.78 -25.83
N GLU A 68 -15.18 35.46 -26.93
CA GLU A 68 -14.49 34.94 -28.12
C GLU A 68 -13.12 35.62 -28.37
N GLU A 69 -12.76 36.64 -27.58
CA GLU A 69 -11.40 37.20 -27.54
C GLU A 69 -10.47 36.36 -26.65
N ASN A 70 -9.20 36.18 -27.07
CA ASN A 70 -8.17 35.38 -26.39
C ASN A 70 -8.51 33.90 -26.16
N CYS A 71 -9.01 33.21 -27.20
CA CYS A 71 -9.21 31.76 -27.24
C CYS A 71 -7.91 30.91 -27.28
N GLY A 72 -6.93 31.24 -26.45
CA GLY A 72 -5.68 30.51 -26.25
C GLY A 72 -5.55 29.96 -24.83
N ASP A 73 -5.25 28.66 -24.74
CA ASP A 73 -4.82 27.93 -23.54
C ASP A 73 -5.84 27.74 -22.39
N ASN A 74 -6.89 26.97 -22.67
CA ASN A 74 -7.84 26.49 -21.67
C ASN A 74 -7.39 25.16 -21.00
N ASN A 75 -6.21 25.15 -20.36
CA ASN A 75 -5.74 24.04 -19.51
C ASN A 75 -4.95 24.52 -18.27
N GLY A 76 -5.62 25.34 -17.44
CA GLY A 76 -5.04 25.96 -16.24
C GLY A 76 -4.64 24.99 -15.12
N TRP A 77 -3.45 24.38 -15.22
CA TRP A 77 -2.79 23.70 -14.09
C TRP A 77 -1.30 24.05 -13.92
N PHE A 78 -0.59 24.48 -14.97
CA PHE A 78 0.87 24.71 -14.90
C PHE A 78 1.27 25.86 -13.97
N LEU A 79 0.54 26.99 -14.01
CA LEU A 79 0.88 28.24 -13.31
C LEU A 79 0.75 28.19 -11.76
N GLN A 80 0.29 27.07 -11.19
CA GLN A 80 0.28 26.88 -9.73
C GLN A 80 1.56 26.19 -9.21
N MET A 81 2.30 25.45 -10.05
CA MET A 81 3.46 24.66 -9.61
C MET A 81 4.78 25.43 -9.55
N GLU A 82 5.00 26.45 -10.38
CA GLU A 82 6.26 27.22 -10.38
C GLU A 82 6.58 27.89 -9.04
N LYS A 83 5.58 28.21 -8.21
CA LYS A 83 5.78 28.86 -6.91
C LYS A 83 6.33 27.95 -5.81
N ASN A 84 6.31 26.62 -5.99
CA ASN A 84 6.73 25.67 -4.96
C ASN A 84 8.00 24.88 -5.32
N PHE A 85 8.44 24.86 -6.58
CA PHE A 85 9.51 23.95 -7.06
C PHE A 85 10.94 24.50 -7.05
N ILE A 86 11.19 25.71 -6.54
CA ILE A 86 12.55 26.29 -6.45
C ILE A 86 13.33 25.79 -5.22
N ASN A 87 12.64 25.27 -4.19
CA ASN A 87 13.27 24.73 -2.98
C ASN A 87 13.27 23.18 -2.96
N TYR A 88 14.17 22.55 -3.72
CA TYR A 88 15.05 21.47 -3.25
C TYR A 88 16.09 21.09 -4.33
N ASN A 89 17.33 20.79 -3.91
CA ASN A 89 18.53 20.79 -4.77
C ASN A 89 18.51 19.82 -5.97
N ARG A 90 19.17 20.23 -7.07
CA ARG A 90 19.53 19.39 -8.22
C ARG A 90 21.04 19.09 -8.24
N THR A 91 21.46 17.88 -7.84
CA THR A 91 22.89 17.49 -7.81
C THR A 91 23.17 16.06 -8.30
N ALA A 92 22.85 15.74 -9.57
CA ALA A 92 23.36 14.53 -10.24
C ALA A 92 23.40 14.56 -11.79
N PHE A 93 24.31 15.38 -12.37
CA PHE A 93 25.01 15.12 -13.66
C PHE A 93 24.18 14.98 -14.99
N PRO A 94 24.81 15.01 -16.20
CA PRO A 94 24.20 15.63 -17.40
C PRO A 94 24.34 14.82 -18.72
N TYR A 95 24.00 15.48 -19.84
CA TYR A 95 24.05 15.04 -21.25
C TYR A 95 22.92 14.08 -21.67
N LEU A 96 22.16 14.30 -22.76
CA LEU A 96 22.07 15.45 -23.68
C LEU A 96 20.59 15.80 -23.95
N PHE A 97 20.28 17.10 -24.12
CA PHE A 97 19.68 17.67 -25.34
C PHE A 97 19.63 19.20 -25.20
N GLU A 98 19.76 19.94 -26.30
CA GLU A 98 19.86 21.40 -26.29
C GLU A 98 18.49 22.08 -26.39
N SER A 99 18.24 23.05 -25.50
CA SER A 99 17.20 24.08 -25.66
C SER A 99 17.68 25.38 -25.01
N GLU A 100 17.17 26.52 -25.48
CA GLU A 100 17.81 27.84 -25.36
C GLU A 100 17.99 28.35 -23.92
N THR A 101 19.06 29.12 -23.67
CA THR A 101 19.38 29.62 -22.33
C THR A 101 18.66 30.95 -22.00
N PRO A 102 18.09 31.09 -20.78
CA PRO A 102 17.58 32.39 -20.33
C PRO A 102 18.75 33.37 -20.14
N LYS A 103 18.54 34.63 -20.56
CA LYS A 103 19.60 35.65 -20.56
C LYS A 103 19.84 36.19 -19.15
N CYS A 104 21.07 36.05 -18.66
CA CYS A 104 21.49 36.71 -17.42
C CYS A 104 21.50 38.24 -17.62
N SER A 105 20.79 38.98 -16.75
CA SER A 105 20.77 40.45 -16.77
C SER A 105 21.75 41.09 -15.77
N ILE A 106 22.41 40.26 -14.95
CA ILE A 106 23.61 40.61 -14.19
C ILE A 106 24.82 40.48 -15.14
N GLY A 107 25.77 41.42 -15.09
CA GLY A 107 26.91 41.45 -16.02
C GLY A 107 27.92 40.31 -15.85
N SER A 108 29.06 40.59 -15.20
CA SER A 108 30.10 39.57 -14.97
C SER A 108 29.71 38.66 -13.80
N VAL A 109 29.28 37.43 -14.09
CA VAL A 109 28.99 36.39 -13.09
C VAL A 109 30.12 35.35 -13.06
N PRO A 110 30.53 34.82 -11.87
CA PRO A 110 31.53 33.76 -11.81
C PRO A 110 31.04 32.48 -12.50
N VAL A 111 31.91 31.82 -13.27
CA VAL A 111 31.64 30.58 -14.06
C VAL A 111 31.22 29.35 -13.20
N LYS A 112 31.07 29.52 -11.89
CA LYS A 112 30.64 28.50 -10.92
C LYS A 112 29.31 28.83 -10.24
N CYS A 113 28.62 29.88 -10.69
CA CYS A 113 27.33 30.31 -10.19
C CYS A 113 26.30 30.30 -11.33
N LEU A 114 25.05 30.03 -11.00
CA LEU A 114 23.91 30.16 -11.89
C LEU A 114 23.31 31.56 -11.77
N CYS A 115 22.89 32.12 -12.90
CA CYS A 115 22.22 33.41 -12.98
C CYS A 115 20.88 33.23 -13.68
N ARG A 116 19.82 33.85 -13.14
CA ARG A 116 18.51 33.99 -13.77
C ARG A 116 18.04 35.42 -13.56
N ASP A 117 17.98 36.19 -14.64
CA ASP A 117 17.67 37.64 -14.64
C ASP A 117 18.51 38.46 -13.63
N LEU A 118 17.95 38.72 -12.44
CA LEU A 118 18.55 39.48 -11.33
C LEU A 118 18.82 38.65 -10.06
N GLN A 119 18.64 37.33 -10.13
CA GLN A 119 18.93 36.38 -9.06
C GLN A 119 20.26 35.65 -9.32
N LEU A 120 21.05 35.49 -8.26
CA LEU A 120 22.35 34.83 -8.27
C LEU A 120 22.35 33.64 -7.31
N ASP A 121 22.59 32.44 -7.84
CA ASP A 121 22.80 31.23 -7.06
C ASP A 121 24.26 30.77 -7.18
N CYS A 122 24.96 30.81 -6.05
CA CYS A 122 26.34 30.37 -5.88
C CYS A 122 26.45 29.29 -4.78
N ASN A 123 25.37 28.55 -4.49
CA ASN A 123 25.35 27.53 -3.45
C ASN A 123 26.32 26.39 -3.78
N GLU A 124 27.02 25.88 -2.77
CA GLU A 124 28.01 24.79 -2.88
C GLU A 124 29.21 25.03 -3.84
N SER A 125 29.33 26.20 -4.46
CA SER A 125 30.38 26.59 -5.42
C SER A 125 31.82 26.63 -4.88
N LYS A 126 32.03 26.23 -3.61
CA LYS A 126 33.32 26.14 -2.88
C LYS A 126 34.04 27.49 -2.76
N LEU A 127 33.28 28.58 -2.75
CA LEU A 127 33.76 29.95 -2.63
C LEU A 127 34.41 30.20 -1.26
N ARG A 128 35.51 30.97 -1.25
CA ARG A 128 36.22 31.41 -0.03
C ARG A 128 35.91 32.86 0.37
N ALA A 129 35.23 33.60 -0.51
CA ALA A 129 34.79 34.97 -0.34
C ALA A 129 33.57 35.21 -1.23
N VAL A 130 32.76 36.21 -0.88
CA VAL A 130 31.65 36.72 -1.71
C VAL A 130 32.18 37.21 -3.06
N PRO A 131 31.54 36.89 -4.20
CA PRO A 131 31.93 37.40 -5.51
C PRO A 131 31.48 38.86 -5.72
N SER A 132 32.25 39.64 -6.49
CA SER A 132 31.81 40.96 -6.94
C SER A 132 30.84 40.81 -8.11
N VAL A 133 29.68 41.46 -8.03
CA VAL A 133 28.57 41.39 -9.00
C VAL A 133 27.85 42.74 -9.10
N SER A 134 26.92 42.89 -10.06
CA SER A 134 26.22 44.14 -10.33
C SER A 134 25.30 44.60 -9.19
N SER A 135 25.17 45.92 -9.01
CA SER A 135 24.25 46.59 -8.07
C SER A 135 22.76 46.30 -8.27
N ASN A 136 22.38 45.70 -9.41
CA ASN A 136 20.99 45.35 -9.72
C ASN A 136 20.52 43.99 -9.17
N VAL A 137 21.38 43.20 -8.52
CA VAL A 137 21.02 41.89 -7.93
C VAL A 137 19.93 42.05 -6.85
N THR A 138 18.90 41.21 -6.90
CA THR A 138 17.76 41.22 -5.94
C THR A 138 17.80 40.04 -4.95
N SER A 139 18.27 38.87 -5.38
CA SER A 139 18.53 37.72 -4.50
C SER A 139 19.95 37.16 -4.68
N MET A 140 20.60 36.81 -3.57
CA MET A 140 21.93 36.23 -3.54
C MET A 140 21.98 35.03 -2.60
N HIS A 141 22.20 33.84 -3.16
CA HIS A 141 22.35 32.59 -2.43
C HIS A 141 23.82 32.14 -2.43
N LEU A 142 24.41 32.00 -1.23
CA LEU A 142 25.82 31.69 -1.00
C LEU A 142 25.99 30.59 0.08
N SER A 143 24.98 29.79 0.34
CA SER A 143 25.04 28.75 1.39
C SER A 143 25.93 27.56 1.02
N ASN A 144 26.27 26.75 2.03
CA ASN A 144 27.15 25.57 1.91
C ASN A 144 28.54 25.87 1.30
N ASN A 145 29.04 27.10 1.47
CA ASN A 145 30.34 27.54 0.95
C ASN A 145 31.44 27.52 2.02
N ARG A 146 32.63 28.06 1.70
CA ARG A 146 33.80 28.11 2.59
C ARG A 146 34.21 29.55 2.89
N ILE A 147 33.25 30.47 2.94
CA ILE A 147 33.48 31.89 3.24
C ILE A 147 33.85 32.00 4.73
N THR A 148 35.05 32.52 5.02
CA THR A 148 35.59 32.65 6.39
C THR A 148 35.46 34.05 6.97
N PHE A 149 35.38 35.08 6.10
CA PHE A 149 35.18 36.47 6.48
C PHE A 149 34.46 37.23 5.36
N LEU A 150 33.75 38.30 5.73
CA LEU A 150 33.18 39.28 4.82
C LEU A 150 34.12 40.49 4.75
N LYS A 151 34.48 40.93 3.54
CA LYS A 151 35.31 42.14 3.38
C LYS A 151 34.48 43.38 3.73
N PRO A 152 35.05 44.40 4.40
CA PRO A 152 34.42 45.72 4.47
C PRO A 152 34.10 46.22 3.05
N GLY A 153 32.92 46.78 2.85
CA GLY A 153 32.45 47.27 1.55
C GLY A 153 31.98 46.22 0.54
N VAL A 154 31.97 44.91 0.88
CA VAL A 154 31.63 43.84 -0.09
C VAL A 154 30.18 43.87 -0.60
N PHE A 155 29.29 44.63 0.05
CA PHE A 155 27.90 44.84 -0.32
C PHE A 155 27.56 46.33 -0.54
N GLU A 156 28.58 47.19 -0.74
CA GLU A 156 28.45 48.65 -0.74
C GLU A 156 27.58 49.20 -1.88
N ASP A 157 27.54 48.52 -3.03
CA ASP A 157 26.72 48.92 -4.19
C ASP A 157 25.35 48.19 -4.29
N LEU A 158 25.02 47.25 -3.39
CA LEU A 158 23.88 46.31 -3.57
C LEU A 158 22.53 46.87 -3.08
N HIS A 159 22.18 48.09 -3.51
CA HIS A 159 21.01 48.82 -3.01
C HIS A 159 19.63 48.18 -3.31
N ARG A 160 19.59 47.15 -4.17
CA ARG A 160 18.37 46.41 -4.55
C ARG A 160 18.26 45.01 -3.93
N LEU A 161 19.21 44.60 -3.08
CA LEU A 161 19.20 43.27 -2.50
C LEU A 161 18.09 43.13 -1.45
N GLU A 162 17.20 42.17 -1.68
CA GLU A 162 16.05 41.86 -0.82
C GLU A 162 16.30 40.54 -0.04
N TRP A 163 17.00 39.57 -0.63
CA TRP A 163 17.35 38.29 -0.01
C TRP A 163 18.86 38.01 0.00
N LEU A 164 19.41 37.67 1.16
CA LEU A 164 20.80 37.24 1.34
C LEU A 164 20.91 35.96 2.20
N ASP A 165 21.39 34.88 1.60
CA ASP A 165 21.66 33.61 2.29
C ASP A 165 23.16 33.30 2.37
N LEU A 166 23.66 33.14 3.60
CA LEU A 166 25.04 32.78 3.96
C LEU A 166 25.08 31.53 4.88
N MET A 167 24.02 30.73 4.94
CA MET A 167 23.93 29.56 5.82
C MET A 167 25.08 28.56 5.60
N ASN A 168 25.50 27.87 6.66
CA ASN A 168 26.51 26.80 6.61
C ASN A 168 27.81 27.23 5.92
N ASN A 169 28.35 28.36 6.39
CA ASN A 169 29.66 28.88 6.02
C ASN A 169 30.59 28.86 7.25
N VAL A 170 31.77 29.47 7.15
CA VAL A 170 32.80 29.47 8.21
C VAL A 170 33.03 30.89 8.76
N LEU A 171 32.00 31.75 8.71
CA LEU A 171 32.08 33.11 9.23
C LEU A 171 32.29 33.10 10.74
N THR A 172 33.29 33.82 11.22
CA THR A 172 33.66 33.86 12.66
C THR A 172 33.23 35.15 13.36
N HIS A 173 33.14 36.25 12.61
CA HIS A 173 32.79 37.59 13.07
C HIS A 173 32.12 38.35 11.92
N LEU A 174 31.22 39.28 12.23
CA LEU A 174 30.75 40.30 11.28
C LEU A 174 31.71 41.51 11.31
N PRO A 175 31.85 42.27 10.21
CA PRO A 175 32.75 43.43 10.16
C PRO A 175 32.28 44.57 11.09
N ASP A 176 33.23 45.41 11.50
CA ASP A 176 33.04 46.47 12.50
C ASP A 176 32.13 47.63 12.06
N ARG A 177 31.91 47.80 10.76
CA ARG A 177 30.96 48.76 10.19
C ARG A 177 29.61 48.06 9.98
N PRO A 178 28.45 48.75 10.14
CA PRO A 178 27.15 48.14 9.94
C PRO A 178 27.04 47.49 8.57
N LEU A 179 26.88 46.16 8.53
CA LEU A 179 26.96 45.34 7.32
C LEU A 179 26.04 45.84 6.19
N CYS A 180 24.89 46.40 6.59
CA CYS A 180 23.78 46.72 5.72
C CYS A 180 23.52 48.22 5.54
N GLN A 181 24.50 49.10 5.85
CA GLN A 181 24.36 50.55 5.67
C GLN A 181 23.95 50.95 4.24
N HIS A 182 24.23 50.10 3.25
CA HIS A 182 23.93 50.32 1.83
C HIS A 182 22.92 49.33 1.22
N MET A 183 22.26 48.51 2.06
CA MET A 183 21.23 47.52 1.66
C MET A 183 19.89 47.80 2.38
N PRO A 184 19.20 48.92 2.08
CA PRO A 184 18.02 49.36 2.84
C PRO A 184 16.75 48.54 2.60
N ARG A 185 16.75 47.64 1.61
CA ARG A 185 15.60 46.79 1.21
C ARG A 185 15.68 45.34 1.68
N LEU A 186 16.74 44.97 2.41
CA LEU A 186 16.97 43.58 2.79
C LEU A 186 15.88 43.09 3.76
N THR A 187 15.07 42.15 3.29
CA THR A 187 13.89 41.59 3.96
C THR A 187 14.18 40.21 4.56
N TRP A 188 15.10 39.43 3.95
CA TRP A 188 15.57 38.14 4.45
C TRP A 188 17.09 38.10 4.64
N LEU A 189 17.54 37.76 5.85
CA LEU A 189 18.96 37.59 6.19
C LEU A 189 19.19 36.26 6.92
N ILE A 190 19.85 35.33 6.25
CA ILE A 190 20.07 33.97 6.74
C ILE A 190 21.56 33.76 7.01
N MET A 191 21.94 33.58 8.29
CA MET A 191 23.33 33.37 8.72
C MET A 191 23.47 32.20 9.73
N GLY A 192 22.53 31.24 9.68
CA GLY A 192 22.58 30.02 10.48
C GLY A 192 23.78 29.11 10.17
N GLU A 193 24.07 28.16 11.06
CA GLU A 193 25.15 27.16 10.91
C GLU A 193 26.55 27.74 10.62
N ASN A 194 26.82 28.95 11.14
CA ASN A 194 28.12 29.61 11.05
C ASN A 194 28.87 29.56 12.41
N LYS A 195 30.02 30.23 12.51
CA LYS A 195 30.88 30.23 13.70
C LYS A 195 30.97 31.63 14.35
N ILE A 196 29.93 32.45 14.19
CA ILE A 196 29.89 33.82 14.72
C ILE A 196 29.92 33.78 16.25
N ASN A 197 30.92 34.42 16.87
CA ASN A 197 31.12 34.39 18.33
C ASN A 197 30.53 35.62 19.05
N ASP A 198 30.50 36.78 18.38
CA ASP A 198 30.10 38.08 18.95
C ASP A 198 29.23 38.88 17.95
N LEU A 199 28.37 39.74 18.47
CA LEU A 199 27.47 40.63 17.73
C LEU A 199 27.37 41.99 18.43
N LYS A 200 27.86 43.04 17.75
CA LYS A 200 27.87 44.42 18.27
C LYS A 200 26.45 44.99 18.33
N GLU A 201 26.21 45.84 19.32
CA GLU A 201 24.90 46.42 19.64
C GLU A 201 24.18 47.08 18.44
N ASN A 202 24.94 47.77 17.58
CA ASN A 202 24.39 48.48 16.42
C ASN A 202 24.54 47.70 15.09
N ALA A 203 24.86 46.41 15.12
CA ALA A 203 25.20 45.63 13.91
C ALA A 203 24.04 45.57 12.88
N PHE A 204 22.80 45.55 13.35
CA PHE A 204 21.59 45.46 12.52
C PHE A 204 20.79 46.78 12.42
N ALA A 205 21.23 47.87 13.04
CA ALA A 205 20.47 49.13 13.12
C ALA A 205 19.98 49.73 11.76
N PRO A 206 20.68 49.53 10.61
CA PRO A 206 20.17 49.95 9.30
C PRO A 206 18.99 49.13 8.74
N LEU A 207 18.75 47.91 9.23
CA LEU A 207 17.84 46.92 8.63
C LEU A 207 16.36 47.10 9.02
N GLN A 208 15.81 48.28 8.80
CA GLN A 208 14.45 48.61 9.26
C GLN A 208 13.33 47.84 8.54
N GLN A 209 13.61 47.18 7.41
CA GLN A 209 12.66 46.40 6.61
C GLN A 209 12.80 44.87 6.75
N LEU A 210 13.62 44.37 7.69
CA LEU A 210 13.91 42.94 7.82
C LEU A 210 12.74 42.18 8.48
N ASP A 211 12.13 41.21 7.76
CA ASP A 211 11.03 40.35 8.23
C ASP A 211 11.55 39.11 8.98
N GLU A 212 12.65 38.51 8.50
CA GLU A 212 13.12 37.21 8.95
C GLU A 212 14.65 37.15 9.09
N LEU A 213 15.11 36.80 10.30
CA LEU A 213 16.52 36.71 10.68
C LEU A 213 16.84 35.35 11.31
N ASP A 214 17.81 34.62 10.74
CA ASP A 214 18.29 33.34 11.28
C ASP A 214 19.76 33.42 11.74
N LEU A 215 19.96 33.19 13.05
CA LEU A 215 21.27 33.11 13.70
C LEU A 215 21.51 31.75 14.38
N ARG A 216 20.71 30.72 14.09
CA ARG A 216 20.80 29.39 14.72
C ARG A 216 22.20 28.77 14.63
N ASN A 217 22.53 28.00 15.65
CA ASN A 217 23.74 27.17 15.78
C ASN A 217 25.10 27.88 15.65
N ASN A 218 25.11 29.22 15.61
CA ASN A 218 26.29 30.04 15.85
C ASN A 218 26.81 29.92 17.30
N LYS A 219 27.98 30.53 17.55
CA LYS A 219 28.72 30.52 18.82
C LYS A 219 28.48 31.74 19.70
N ILE A 220 27.35 32.43 19.51
CA ILE A 220 27.01 33.65 20.26
C ILE A 220 26.72 33.30 21.73
N GLU A 221 27.68 33.54 22.62
CA GLU A 221 27.55 33.20 24.04
C GLU A 221 26.81 34.28 24.84
N HIS A 222 27.08 35.54 24.51
CA HIS A 222 26.50 36.76 25.08
C HIS A 222 25.92 37.64 23.96
N LEU A 223 24.91 38.43 24.29
CA LEU A 223 24.21 39.30 23.34
C LEU A 223 23.62 40.49 24.11
N SER A 224 23.80 41.73 23.62
CA SER A 224 23.23 42.91 24.28
C SER A 224 21.70 42.95 24.09
N PRO A 225 20.91 43.28 25.12
CA PRO A 225 19.44 43.36 25.01
C PRO A 225 18.93 44.35 23.95
N ASN A 226 19.73 45.33 23.53
CA ASN A 226 19.34 46.35 22.56
C ASN A 226 19.55 45.95 21.08
N VAL A 227 20.21 44.81 20.79
CA VAL A 227 20.67 44.44 19.42
C VAL A 227 19.55 44.38 18.37
N PHE A 228 18.30 44.16 18.79
CA PHE A 228 17.13 44.06 17.90
C PHE A 228 16.14 45.22 18.03
N LYS A 229 16.50 46.27 18.80
CA LYS A 229 15.60 47.40 19.14
C LYS A 229 15.08 48.18 17.92
N ASP A 230 15.90 48.27 16.87
CA ASP A 230 15.58 49.04 15.66
C ASP A 230 14.91 48.19 14.56
N LEU A 231 14.83 46.86 14.72
CA LEU A 231 14.24 45.92 13.77
C LEU A 231 12.71 45.82 13.94
N LYS A 232 11.99 46.89 13.58
CA LYS A 232 10.56 47.04 13.89
C LYS A 232 9.64 46.05 13.18
N GLU A 233 9.94 45.73 11.91
CA GLU A 233 9.09 44.86 11.07
C GLU A 233 9.40 43.35 11.24
N LEU A 234 10.34 42.97 12.11
CA LEU A 234 10.81 41.60 12.28
C LEU A 234 9.70 40.68 12.81
N SER A 235 9.16 39.80 11.96
CA SER A 235 8.08 38.88 12.32
C SER A 235 8.57 37.52 12.80
N LYS A 236 9.76 37.07 12.37
CA LYS A 236 10.36 35.78 12.72
C LYS A 236 11.82 35.92 13.15
N PHE A 237 12.21 35.20 14.20
CA PHE A 237 13.58 35.18 14.71
C PHE A 237 13.98 33.80 15.24
N TYR A 238 15.19 33.35 14.88
CA TYR A 238 15.70 32.03 15.24
C TYR A 238 17.12 32.09 15.84
N PHE A 239 17.35 31.30 16.91
CA PHE A 239 18.62 31.31 17.66
C PHE A 239 18.86 29.99 18.42
N LYS A 240 19.89 29.98 19.29
CA LYS A 240 20.21 28.85 20.18
C LYS A 240 19.52 28.84 21.56
N LYS A 241 19.57 29.94 22.35
CA LYS A 241 19.08 29.97 23.77
C LYS A 241 17.76 30.73 23.93
N PHE A 242 16.72 30.11 24.50
CA PHE A 242 15.36 30.69 24.65
C PHE A 242 15.30 32.08 25.31
N GLN A 243 16.23 32.38 26.21
CA GLN A 243 16.37 33.69 26.87
C GLN A 243 16.38 34.88 25.89
N TYR A 244 16.86 34.71 24.66
CA TYR A 244 16.96 35.78 23.67
C TYR A 244 15.61 36.18 23.03
N CYS A 245 14.51 35.42 23.22
CA CYS A 245 13.17 35.91 22.83
C CYS A 245 12.81 37.19 23.61
N GLY A 246 13.28 37.31 24.85
CA GLY A 246 13.01 38.47 25.72
C GLY A 246 13.66 39.78 25.23
N TYR A 247 14.57 39.74 24.26
CA TYR A 247 15.21 40.93 23.69
C TYR A 247 14.49 41.48 22.44
N ALA A 248 13.47 40.76 21.93
CA ALA A 248 12.68 41.19 20.78
C ALA A 248 11.19 40.80 20.97
N PRO A 249 10.49 41.37 21.97
CA PRO A 249 9.14 40.94 22.38
C PRO A 249 8.04 41.26 21.36
N HIS A 250 8.33 42.03 20.31
CA HIS A 250 7.42 42.32 19.19
C HIS A 250 7.39 41.22 18.12
N VAL A 251 8.37 40.30 18.12
CA VAL A 251 8.51 39.24 17.12
C VAL A 251 7.44 38.16 17.32
N ARG A 252 6.63 37.90 16.29
CA ARG A 252 5.49 36.95 16.37
C ARG A 252 5.90 35.48 16.46
N SER A 253 7.02 35.10 15.84
CA SER A 253 7.52 33.72 15.83
C SER A 253 8.98 33.67 16.28
N CYS A 254 9.18 33.43 17.57
CA CYS A 254 10.49 33.18 18.16
C CYS A 254 10.66 31.67 18.46
N LYS A 255 11.65 31.01 17.84
CA LYS A 255 11.89 29.56 18.01
C LYS A 255 13.30 29.26 18.53
N PRO A 256 13.46 28.69 19.74
CA PRO A 256 14.73 28.10 20.17
C PRO A 256 14.99 26.78 19.44
N ASN A 257 16.23 26.29 19.50
CA ASN A 257 16.50 24.88 19.25
C ASN A 257 16.06 24.08 20.50
N THR A 258 15.11 23.16 20.38
CA THR A 258 14.49 22.47 21.53
C THR A 258 15.00 21.05 21.71
N ASP A 259 15.82 20.84 22.74
CA ASP A 259 16.10 19.51 23.26
C ASP A 259 14.83 18.96 23.93
N GLY A 260 14.32 17.83 23.44
CA GLY A 260 13.12 17.20 24.00
C GLY A 260 13.38 16.62 25.39
N ILE A 261 12.36 16.68 26.27
CA ILE A 261 12.33 16.11 27.63
C ILE A 261 13.16 16.88 28.67
N SER A 262 12.56 17.91 29.32
CA SER A 262 12.51 18.03 30.80
C SER A 262 11.89 19.35 31.31
N SER A 263 10.73 19.28 31.96
CA SER A 263 10.42 20.10 33.15
C SER A 263 9.43 19.35 34.04
N LEU A 264 9.74 19.20 35.33
CA LEU A 264 9.07 18.23 36.21
C LEU A 264 7.77 18.77 36.84
N GLU A 265 7.57 20.10 36.85
CA GLU A 265 6.57 20.77 37.69
C GLU A 265 5.11 20.57 37.25
N ASN A 266 4.85 20.22 35.98
CA ASN A 266 3.48 20.06 35.47
C ASN A 266 2.78 18.74 35.84
N LEU A 267 3.49 17.76 36.41
CA LEU A 267 3.01 16.38 36.59
C LEU A 267 1.89 16.21 37.65
N LEU A 268 1.55 17.26 38.40
CA LEU A 268 0.43 17.28 39.36
C LEU A 268 -0.64 18.34 39.04
N ALA A 269 -0.52 19.09 37.94
CA ALA A 269 -1.49 20.12 37.56
C ALA A 269 -2.80 19.52 36.99
N SER A 270 -2.74 18.34 36.35
CA SER A 270 -3.89 17.73 35.70
C SER A 270 -4.90 17.10 36.67
N ILE A 271 -6.14 17.60 36.65
CA ILE A 271 -7.28 16.99 37.34
C ILE A 271 -7.47 15.51 36.94
N ILE A 272 -7.25 15.18 35.67
CA ILE A 272 -7.44 13.80 35.14
C ILE A 272 -6.46 12.83 35.81
N GLN A 273 -5.20 13.23 35.99
CA GLN A 273 -4.19 12.40 36.66
C GLN A 273 -4.49 12.23 38.15
N ARG A 274 -4.98 13.28 38.83
CA ARG A 274 -5.43 13.19 40.24
C ARG A 274 -6.60 12.20 40.39
N VAL A 275 -7.60 12.27 39.51
CA VAL A 275 -8.72 11.31 39.50
C VAL A 275 -8.22 9.88 39.28
N PHE A 276 -7.26 9.67 38.37
CA PHE A 276 -6.72 8.35 38.09
C PHE A 276 -6.03 7.71 39.32
N VAL A 277 -5.26 8.49 40.08
CA VAL A 277 -4.65 8.03 41.35
C VAL A 277 -5.72 7.59 42.35
N TRP A 278 -6.77 8.40 42.56
CA TRP A 278 -7.87 8.04 43.47
C TRP A 278 -8.61 6.77 43.03
N VAL A 279 -8.85 6.58 41.73
CA VAL A 279 -9.49 5.35 41.21
C VAL A 279 -8.62 4.12 41.49
N VAL A 280 -7.31 4.19 41.25
CA VAL A 280 -6.38 3.08 41.54
C VAL A 280 -6.34 2.76 43.05
N SER A 281 -6.32 3.78 43.91
CA SER A 281 -6.38 3.60 45.37
C SER A 281 -7.69 2.93 45.81
N ILE A 282 -8.85 3.36 45.28
CA ILE A 282 -10.16 2.79 45.61
C ILE A 282 -10.28 1.35 45.14
N VAL A 283 -9.84 1.02 43.92
CA VAL A 283 -9.86 -0.36 43.41
C VAL A 283 -8.96 -1.28 44.25
N THR A 284 -7.78 -0.80 44.63
CA THR A 284 -6.85 -1.56 45.50
C THR A 284 -7.45 -1.80 46.89
N PHE A 285 -8.09 -0.79 47.47
CA PHE A 285 -8.78 -0.89 48.77
C PHE A 285 -9.94 -1.90 48.73
N LEU A 286 -10.80 -1.83 47.72
CA LEU A 286 -11.92 -2.75 47.53
C LEU A 286 -11.45 -4.19 47.27
N GLY A 287 -10.39 -4.38 46.47
CA GLY A 287 -9.79 -5.70 46.23
C GLY A 287 -9.25 -6.34 47.51
N ASN A 288 -8.56 -5.55 48.35
CA ASN A 288 -8.06 -6.03 49.64
C ASN A 288 -9.21 -6.37 50.62
N ILE A 289 -10.27 -5.56 50.68
CA ILE A 289 -11.48 -5.89 51.46
C ILE A 289 -12.11 -7.19 50.96
N PHE A 290 -12.26 -7.37 49.64
CA PHE A 290 -12.83 -8.59 49.06
C PHE A 290 -12.04 -9.85 49.45
N VAL A 291 -10.70 -9.80 49.41
CA VAL A 291 -9.83 -10.91 49.85
C VAL A 291 -9.98 -11.19 51.36
N ILE A 292 -10.10 -10.15 52.19
CA ILE A 292 -10.31 -10.29 53.64
C ILE A 292 -11.69 -10.89 53.95
N CYS A 293 -12.74 -10.47 53.24
CA CYS A 293 -14.11 -10.98 53.41
C CYS A 293 -14.31 -12.40 52.85
N MET A 294 -13.58 -12.79 51.79
CA MET A 294 -13.62 -14.16 51.25
C MET A 294 -12.88 -15.18 52.13
N ARG A 295 -11.79 -14.78 52.80
CA ARG A 295 -11.00 -15.67 53.68
C ARG A 295 -11.83 -16.48 54.70
N PRO A 296 -12.77 -15.90 55.47
CA PRO A 296 -13.61 -16.68 56.40
C PRO A 296 -14.73 -17.48 55.71
N TYR A 297 -15.07 -17.16 54.45
CA TYR A 297 -16.13 -17.87 53.71
C TYR A 297 -15.62 -19.15 53.03
N ILE A 298 -14.35 -19.18 52.61
CA ILE A 298 -13.70 -20.38 52.01
C ILE A 298 -13.24 -21.32 53.12
N ARG A 299 -14.21 -21.97 53.79
CA ARG A 299 -13.97 -22.97 54.84
C ARG A 299 -14.06 -24.39 54.31
N SER A 300 -13.05 -24.81 53.53
CA SER A 300 -12.84 -26.19 53.11
C SER A 300 -11.38 -26.59 53.24
N GLU A 301 -11.12 -27.76 53.83
CA GLU A 301 -9.76 -28.25 54.03
C GLU A 301 -9.10 -28.67 52.72
N ASN A 302 -7.95 -28.07 52.37
CA ASN A 302 -7.05 -28.64 51.37
C ASN A 302 -5.60 -28.17 51.60
N LYS A 303 -4.79 -29.06 52.18
CA LYS A 303 -3.38 -28.80 52.54
C LYS A 303 -2.39 -28.57 51.35
N PRO A 304 -2.64 -28.92 50.07
CA PRO A 304 -1.65 -28.71 49.01
C PRO A 304 -1.23 -27.25 48.76
N HIS A 305 -2.14 -26.28 48.91
CA HIS A 305 -1.90 -24.90 48.45
C HIS A 305 -0.94 -24.07 49.33
N ALA A 306 -0.54 -24.58 50.50
CA ALA A 306 0.36 -23.84 51.40
C ALA A 306 1.80 -23.75 50.90
N MET A 307 2.30 -24.76 50.16
CA MET A 307 3.70 -24.79 49.72
C MET A 307 3.98 -23.89 48.51
N SER A 308 2.99 -23.66 47.64
CA SER A 308 3.16 -22.88 46.40
C SER A 308 3.49 -21.40 46.63
N ILE A 309 3.19 -20.86 47.82
CA ILE A 309 3.41 -19.43 48.15
C ILE A 309 4.82 -19.18 48.69
N VAL A 310 5.46 -20.17 49.33
CA VAL A 310 6.80 -20.02 49.94
C VAL A 310 7.90 -19.88 48.87
N SER A 311 7.75 -20.53 47.72
CA SER A 311 8.77 -20.56 46.66
C SER A 311 8.92 -19.25 45.86
N LEU A 312 8.06 -18.25 46.07
CA LEU A 312 8.10 -16.96 45.35
C LEU A 312 8.79 -15.83 46.13
N CYS A 313 9.13 -16.03 47.40
CA CYS A 313 9.85 -15.04 48.22
C CYS A 313 11.38 -15.21 48.17
N SER A 314 11.93 -15.98 47.23
CA SER A 314 13.34 -16.42 47.27
C SER A 314 14.00 -16.55 45.89
N TYR A 315 14.01 -15.48 45.10
CA TYR A 315 15.09 -15.31 44.11
C TYR A 315 15.47 -13.83 43.89
N GLN A 316 16.74 -13.54 44.17
CA GLN A 316 17.55 -12.34 43.91
C GLN A 316 16.90 -10.94 43.86
N ILE A 317 17.13 -10.18 44.94
CA ILE A 317 17.73 -8.84 44.81
C ILE A 317 19.27 -9.03 44.79
N PRO A 318 20.02 -8.48 43.83
CA PRO A 318 21.47 -8.29 43.96
C PRO A 318 21.74 -7.12 44.92
N ALA A 319 22.60 -7.31 45.91
CA ALA A 319 22.93 -6.27 46.90
C ALA A 319 24.35 -5.75 46.71
N ASP A 320 24.51 -4.42 46.64
CA ASP A 320 25.83 -3.76 46.68
C ASP A 320 25.78 -2.41 47.45
N SER A 321 25.65 -2.52 48.78
CA SER A 321 26.16 -1.52 49.75
C SER A 321 25.45 -0.13 49.84
N PRO A 322 25.82 0.78 50.78
CA PRO A 322 25.48 0.60 52.19
C PRO A 322 24.99 1.88 52.91
N TRP A 323 23.68 2.05 53.17
CA TRP A 323 23.20 3.13 54.06
C TRP A 323 21.95 2.81 54.92
N ALA A 324 21.43 1.58 54.87
CA ALA A 324 20.23 1.16 55.62
C ALA A 324 20.51 0.92 57.13
N ALA A 325 20.87 1.97 57.87
CA ALA A 325 21.07 1.92 59.32
C ALA A 325 19.93 2.60 60.08
N ARG A 326 19.34 1.86 61.05
CA ARG A 326 18.37 2.31 62.06
C ARG A 326 17.00 2.82 61.57
N CYS A 327 16.01 1.93 61.67
CA CYS A 327 14.84 2.24 62.50
C CYS A 327 14.25 0.95 63.08
N SER A 328 14.47 0.73 64.38
CA SER A 328 13.87 -0.36 65.15
C SER A 328 13.43 0.21 66.50
N SER A 329 12.13 0.12 66.78
CA SER A 329 11.51 0.52 68.04
C SER A 329 10.24 -0.29 68.21
N ALA A 330 10.06 -0.88 69.39
CA ALA A 330 9.25 -2.09 69.56
C ALA A 330 7.98 -1.86 70.40
N LYS A 331 7.00 -2.78 70.23
CA LYS A 331 5.89 -3.07 71.18
C LYS A 331 4.85 -1.93 71.30
N LEU A 332 3.60 -2.13 71.74
CA LEU A 332 3.13 -2.89 72.90
C LEU A 332 1.71 -3.51 72.77
N LEU A 333 1.47 -4.50 73.64
CA LEU A 333 0.22 -4.85 74.35
C LEU A 333 -0.92 -5.70 73.73
N THR A 334 -1.38 -6.63 74.60
CA THR A 334 -2.68 -7.34 74.71
C THR A 334 -3.12 -8.30 73.60
N GLY A 335 -3.57 -9.53 73.90
CA GLY A 335 -3.41 -10.30 75.15
C GLY A 335 -4.39 -11.47 75.37
N LEU A 336 -3.83 -12.65 75.71
CA LEU A 336 -4.49 -13.80 76.38
C LEU A 336 -5.62 -14.52 75.57
N PRO A 337 -6.09 -15.72 76.01
CA PRO A 337 -5.30 -16.95 76.01
C PRO A 337 -6.07 -18.14 75.36
N GLY A 338 -5.38 -19.28 75.17
CA GLY A 338 -6.03 -20.56 74.87
C GLY A 338 -5.77 -21.59 75.98
N SER A 339 -6.30 -22.82 75.85
CA SER A 339 -5.69 -24.05 76.42
C SER A 339 -6.54 -25.32 76.19
N SER A 340 -5.88 -26.47 76.37
CA SER A 340 -6.41 -27.82 76.67
C SER A 340 -7.29 -28.56 75.65
N ALA A 341 -7.19 -29.89 75.53
CA ALA A 341 -6.10 -30.82 75.90
C ALA A 341 -6.31 -32.18 75.21
N GLU A 342 -5.21 -32.90 74.95
CA GLU A 342 -5.03 -34.37 75.01
C GLU A 342 -5.98 -35.31 74.19
N ASN A 343 -5.59 -36.52 73.75
CA ASN A 343 -4.68 -37.47 74.38
C ASN A 343 -4.12 -38.55 73.40
N TYR A 344 -3.25 -39.42 73.94
CA TYR A 344 -2.72 -40.70 73.43
C TYR A 344 -1.51 -40.76 72.46
N ASN A 345 -0.65 -41.74 72.76
CA ASN A 345 0.68 -41.99 72.17
C ASN A 345 0.68 -43.13 71.14
N SER A 346 1.70 -43.14 70.27
CA SER A 346 2.31 -44.38 69.75
C SER A 346 3.84 -44.26 69.76
N ARG A 347 4.56 -45.37 69.99
CA ARG A 347 5.99 -45.39 70.35
C ARG A 347 6.96 -45.30 69.15
N ASP A 348 8.18 -44.91 69.48
CA ASP A 348 9.33 -44.83 68.58
C ASP A 348 10.02 -46.18 68.26
N ALA A 349 10.49 -46.26 67.01
CA ALA A 349 11.80 -46.77 66.58
C ALA A 349 12.13 -48.29 66.42
N VAL A 350 13.20 -48.46 65.63
CA VAL A 350 14.17 -49.57 65.44
C VAL A 350 13.81 -50.77 64.56
N ARG A 351 14.54 -50.87 63.42
CA ARG A 351 15.21 -52.06 62.77
C ARG A 351 15.04 -52.09 61.23
N VAL A 352 16.07 -52.37 60.40
CA VAL A 352 17.53 -52.46 60.68
C VAL A 352 18.38 -52.29 59.38
N ALA A 353 19.62 -51.78 59.54
CA ALA A 353 20.84 -51.96 58.73
C ALA A 353 20.87 -51.76 57.17
N SER A 354 21.65 -50.77 56.72
CA SER A 354 23.02 -50.91 56.14
C SER A 354 23.35 -51.94 55.02
N PRO A 355 24.46 -51.78 54.25
CA PRO A 355 25.18 -50.56 53.82
C PRO A 355 25.69 -50.61 52.35
N LEU A 356 26.61 -49.68 52.03
CA LEU A 356 27.65 -49.69 50.97
C LEU A 356 28.35 -51.08 50.79
N THR A 357 29.11 -51.40 49.72
CA THR A 357 30.01 -50.54 48.90
C THR A 357 30.42 -51.19 47.56
N ALA A 358 30.84 -50.36 46.59
CA ALA A 358 31.92 -50.55 45.60
C ALA A 358 32.03 -51.82 44.70
N PHE A 359 32.15 -51.57 43.39
CA PHE A 359 33.07 -52.29 42.50
C PHE A 359 33.70 -51.31 41.50
N GLY A 360 34.89 -51.61 40.97
CA GLY A 360 35.58 -50.77 39.99
C GLY A 360 36.82 -51.44 39.40
N CYS A 361 37.67 -50.65 38.74
CA CYS A 361 38.89 -51.03 38.02
C CYS A 361 38.74 -51.76 36.66
N VAL A 362 39.81 -51.60 35.87
CA VAL A 362 40.23 -52.31 34.66
C VAL A 362 39.12 -53.01 33.88
N ARG A 363 38.61 -52.29 32.88
CA ARG A 363 37.64 -52.80 31.91
C ARG A 363 38.38 -53.11 30.59
N GLY A 364 38.88 -54.33 30.37
CA GLY A 364 38.45 -55.58 31.01
C GLY A 364 37.01 -55.93 30.62
N ALA A 365 36.64 -55.62 29.37
CA ALA A 365 35.28 -55.46 28.85
C ALA A 365 34.48 -54.27 29.49
N PRO A 366 33.86 -53.39 28.68
CA PRO A 366 34.40 -52.03 28.48
C PRO A 366 33.52 -50.84 28.96
N TRP A 367 34.04 -49.60 28.84
CA TRP A 367 33.38 -48.27 29.00
C TRP A 367 33.17 -47.67 30.41
N GLY A 368 33.22 -46.32 30.50
CA GLY A 368 32.75 -45.48 31.62
C GLY A 368 33.13 -43.99 31.53
N LEU A 369 32.37 -43.12 32.26
CA LEU A 369 32.76 -41.89 33.00
C LEU A 369 33.52 -40.73 32.31
N GLU A 370 33.32 -39.43 32.61
CA GLU A 370 32.33 -38.70 33.44
C GLU A 370 32.15 -37.23 32.94
N ASP A 371 31.42 -36.39 33.70
CA ASP A 371 31.04 -35.00 33.46
C ASP A 371 32.21 -33.98 33.55
N GLY A 372 32.05 -32.78 32.95
CA GLY A 372 33.07 -31.71 32.95
C GLY A 372 32.67 -30.50 32.09
N ARG A 373 32.88 -29.28 32.61
CA ARG A 373 32.30 -28.04 32.05
C ARG A 373 33.33 -27.07 31.45
N ASP A 374 32.81 -26.20 30.58
CA ASP A 374 33.32 -24.89 30.16
C ASP A 374 34.48 -24.79 29.13
N ARG A 375 34.59 -23.59 28.55
CA ARG A 375 35.37 -23.24 27.36
C ARG A 375 36.61 -22.40 27.73
N LEU A 376 37.72 -22.54 26.99
CA LEU A 376 38.26 -21.49 26.10
C LEU A 376 39.60 -21.87 25.43
N ASN A 377 39.88 -21.21 24.31
CA ASN A 377 41.08 -21.23 23.44
C ASN A 377 42.34 -20.68 24.17
N PRO A 378 43.57 -20.60 23.57
CA PRO A 378 44.06 -20.94 22.21
C PRO A 378 45.29 -21.90 22.29
N PRO A 379 46.31 -21.96 21.39
CA PRO A 379 46.54 -21.45 20.01
C PRO A 379 46.94 -22.63 19.02
N SER A 380 47.60 -22.54 17.85
CA SER A 380 48.05 -21.49 16.89
C SER A 380 48.33 -22.13 15.49
N GLU A 381 48.44 -21.28 14.45
CA GLU A 381 49.36 -21.36 13.29
C GLU A 381 49.49 -22.62 12.36
N ALA A 382 49.14 -22.38 11.09
CA ALA A 382 50.01 -22.45 9.90
C ALA A 382 50.10 -23.70 8.98
N ALA A 383 49.97 -23.38 7.68
CA ALA A 383 50.68 -23.90 6.48
C ALA A 383 50.55 -25.36 6.01
N GLY A 384 50.27 -25.50 4.69
CA GLY A 384 51.19 -26.25 3.81
C GLY A 384 50.61 -27.31 2.86
N HIS A 385 50.70 -27.05 1.56
CA HIS A 385 50.99 -27.98 0.44
C HIS A 385 50.24 -29.32 0.25
N ASP A 386 49.52 -29.42 -0.88
CA ASP A 386 49.82 -30.25 -2.08
C ASP A 386 51.03 -31.23 -2.07
N PRO A 387 51.15 -32.22 -3.00
CA PRO A 387 50.17 -32.84 -3.92
C PRO A 387 50.28 -34.40 -3.94
N GLU A 388 49.84 -35.05 -5.03
CA GLU A 388 50.23 -36.40 -5.51
C GLU A 388 49.81 -37.64 -4.67
N ALA A 389 49.82 -38.89 -5.18
CA ALA A 389 49.52 -39.42 -6.52
C ALA A 389 49.26 -40.96 -6.45
N SER A 390 48.59 -41.52 -7.46
CA SER A 390 48.65 -42.92 -7.98
C SER A 390 48.92 -44.14 -7.05
N ALA A 391 48.10 -45.21 -7.16
CA ALA A 391 48.49 -46.50 -7.80
C ALA A 391 47.57 -47.72 -7.48
N GLY A 392 47.57 -48.70 -8.40
CA GLY A 392 47.39 -50.17 -8.24
C GLY A 392 46.18 -50.76 -7.46
N HIS A 393 45.26 -51.54 -8.06
CA HIS A 393 45.37 -52.89 -8.68
C HIS A 393 45.35 -54.12 -7.72
N CYS A 394 44.20 -54.81 -7.66
CA CYS A 394 43.99 -56.27 -7.74
C CYS A 394 42.46 -56.53 -7.79
N VAL A 395 41.82 -57.13 -8.81
CA VAL A 395 41.99 -58.41 -9.53
C VAL A 395 41.37 -59.61 -8.81
N THR A 396 40.29 -60.16 -9.39
CA THR A 396 39.96 -61.60 -9.43
C THR A 396 39.02 -61.86 -10.63
N ARG A 397 38.82 -63.12 -11.05
CA ARG A 397 38.30 -63.51 -12.37
C ARG A 397 37.07 -64.42 -12.33
N GLY A 398 36.24 -64.35 -13.39
CA GLY A 398 35.47 -65.50 -13.90
C GLY A 398 34.15 -65.13 -14.62
N ALA A 399 33.69 -65.78 -15.69
CA ALA A 399 34.32 -66.23 -16.96
C ALA A 399 33.23 -66.81 -17.90
N GLY A 400 33.36 -66.66 -19.23
CA GLY A 400 32.43 -67.17 -20.25
C GLY A 400 31.58 -66.05 -20.90
N ALA A 401 31.80 -65.56 -22.12
CA ALA A 401 31.91 -66.18 -23.47
C ALA A 401 30.52 -66.44 -24.12
N GLU A 402 30.26 -66.10 -25.40
CA GLU A 402 31.11 -65.46 -26.43
C GLU A 402 30.27 -64.87 -27.61
N ARG A 403 30.89 -63.96 -28.41
CA ARG A 403 30.68 -63.68 -29.87
C ARG A 403 29.42 -62.92 -30.37
N GLU A 404 29.50 -62.07 -31.41
CA GLU A 404 30.65 -61.39 -32.08
C GLU A 404 30.20 -60.28 -33.07
N ARG A 405 31.13 -59.39 -33.48
CA ARG A 405 31.04 -58.36 -34.57
C ARG A 405 30.03 -57.21 -34.34
N GLY A 406 30.31 -55.93 -34.64
CA GLY A 406 31.43 -55.30 -35.38
C GLY A 406 31.00 -54.87 -36.80
N GLY A 407 31.40 -53.72 -37.36
CA GLY A 407 32.24 -52.64 -36.85
C GLY A 407 32.50 -51.57 -37.93
N ASP A 408 33.25 -50.52 -37.56
CA ASP A 408 33.87 -49.49 -38.42
C ASP A 408 33.01 -48.48 -39.20
N ALA A 409 33.62 -47.31 -39.45
CA ALA A 409 33.02 -46.11 -40.03
C ALA A 409 33.70 -45.72 -41.35
N VAL A 410 33.14 -44.76 -42.10
CA VAL A 410 33.92 -43.80 -42.92
C VAL A 410 33.13 -42.52 -43.24
N LYS A 411 33.87 -41.47 -43.58
CA LYS A 411 33.52 -40.05 -43.88
C LYS A 411 33.36 -39.81 -45.42
N PRO A 412 33.14 -38.59 -45.97
CA PRO A 412 32.55 -37.31 -45.47
C PRO A 412 31.60 -36.60 -46.51
N GLU A 413 31.33 -35.30 -46.27
CA GLU A 413 31.31 -34.18 -47.25
C GLU A 413 30.10 -33.81 -48.16
N ARG A 414 29.45 -32.71 -47.73
CA ARG A 414 29.32 -31.38 -48.39
C ARG A 414 28.76 -31.18 -49.83
N TRP A 415 27.71 -30.32 -49.84
CA TRP A 415 27.53 -29.09 -50.67
C TRP A 415 26.93 -29.16 -52.10
N ALA A 416 25.72 -28.57 -52.21
CA ALA A 416 25.35 -27.44 -53.08
C ALA A 416 24.78 -27.61 -54.52
N GLU A 417 23.91 -26.63 -54.84
CA GLU A 417 23.41 -26.08 -56.12
C GLU A 417 22.55 -26.87 -57.15
N GLN A 418 21.30 -26.40 -57.25
CA GLN A 418 20.49 -26.06 -58.43
C GLN A 418 20.85 -26.62 -59.84
N ARG A 419 19.88 -27.31 -60.48
CA ARG A 419 19.01 -26.79 -61.58
C ARG A 419 18.09 -27.90 -62.12
N GLY A 420 16.93 -27.54 -62.70
CA GLY A 420 15.85 -28.51 -63.00
C GLY A 420 15.35 -28.55 -64.45
N ARG A 421 14.51 -29.57 -64.73
CA ARG A 421 13.72 -29.87 -65.96
C ARG A 421 12.69 -30.98 -65.61
N PHE A 422 11.59 -31.23 -66.32
CA PHE A 422 10.65 -30.42 -67.14
C PHE A 422 9.43 -31.31 -67.48
N GLN A 423 8.31 -30.74 -67.97
CA GLN A 423 7.08 -31.42 -68.47
C GLN A 423 6.23 -32.11 -67.37
N GLN A 424 4.90 -31.98 -67.26
CA GLN A 424 3.76 -31.69 -68.16
C GLN A 424 3.19 -32.87 -68.98
N SER A 425 1.93 -33.19 -68.67
CA SER A 425 0.89 -33.68 -69.57
C SER A 425 -0.45 -33.01 -69.16
N GLY A 426 -1.48 -33.01 -70.02
CA GLY A 426 -2.73 -32.26 -69.74
C GLY A 426 -3.78 -32.31 -70.87
N TRP A 427 -4.60 -31.26 -70.96
CA TRP A 427 -5.79 -31.09 -71.83
C TRP A 427 -7.02 -31.90 -71.35
N CYS A 428 -8.30 -31.46 -71.45
CA CYS A 428 -8.86 -30.23 -72.06
C CYS A 428 -10.30 -29.89 -71.54
N LEU A 429 -10.59 -28.60 -71.29
CA LEU A 429 -11.93 -27.91 -71.36
C LEU A 429 -13.13 -28.41 -70.48
N PRO A 430 -14.26 -27.66 -70.37
CA PRO A 430 -14.46 -26.21 -70.23
C PRO A 430 -15.36 -25.84 -68.99
N ALA A 431 -15.84 -24.59 -68.89
CA ALA A 431 -16.67 -24.08 -67.77
C ALA A 431 -18.14 -23.80 -68.15
N GLY A 432 -19.06 -23.68 -67.17
CA GLY A 432 -20.46 -23.27 -67.42
C GLY A 432 -21.40 -23.17 -66.20
N ASN A 433 -22.10 -22.04 -66.11
CA ASN A 433 -23.10 -21.61 -65.09
C ASN A 433 -24.29 -22.57 -64.82
N GLY A 434 -24.97 -22.40 -63.67
CA GLY A 434 -26.44 -22.54 -63.59
C GLY A 434 -27.03 -23.32 -62.40
N ALA A 435 -28.18 -22.85 -61.90
CA ALA A 435 -29.10 -23.52 -60.96
C ALA A 435 -30.45 -23.80 -61.69
N PRO A 436 -31.60 -24.22 -61.08
CA PRO A 436 -31.92 -24.51 -59.67
C PRO A 436 -32.84 -25.75 -59.45
N ARG A 437 -33.58 -25.79 -58.31
CA ARG A 437 -34.66 -26.73 -57.87
C ARG A 437 -34.16 -28.05 -57.23
N GLY A 438 -34.68 -28.54 -56.10
CA GLY A 438 -35.62 -27.99 -55.11
C GLY A 438 -36.93 -28.79 -54.95
N LEU A 439 -37.19 -29.34 -53.74
CA LEU A 439 -38.50 -29.86 -53.29
C LEU A 439 -38.52 -30.09 -51.75
N GLU A 440 -39.69 -30.35 -51.18
CA GLU A 440 -40.02 -30.10 -49.76
C GLU A 440 -40.43 -31.33 -48.90
N VAL A 441 -40.17 -31.20 -47.59
CA VAL A 441 -41.04 -31.51 -46.43
C VAL A 441 -41.88 -32.80 -46.38
N GLN A 442 -41.72 -33.59 -45.30
CA GLN A 442 -42.86 -33.96 -44.42
C GLN A 442 -42.49 -34.44 -42.99
N ARG A 443 -43.47 -34.35 -42.08
CA ARG A 443 -43.53 -34.69 -40.64
C ARG A 443 -44.94 -35.31 -40.40
N PRO A 444 -45.22 -36.22 -39.43
CA PRO A 444 -45.48 -35.77 -38.03
C PRO A 444 -45.44 -36.78 -36.82
N ARG A 445 -45.00 -36.26 -35.66
CA ARG A 445 -45.57 -36.32 -34.27
C ARG A 445 -46.05 -37.63 -33.55
N ARG A 446 -45.94 -37.54 -32.19
CA ARG A 446 -46.77 -38.13 -31.07
C ARG A 446 -46.46 -39.59 -30.61
N ALA A 447 -46.62 -40.00 -29.33
CA ALA A 447 -47.02 -39.29 -28.09
C ALA A 447 -46.57 -39.97 -26.75
N THR A 448 -46.47 -39.17 -25.65
CA THR A 448 -46.80 -39.40 -24.20
C THR A 448 -46.61 -40.75 -23.47
N GLY A 449 -46.03 -40.73 -22.25
CA GLY A 449 -46.30 -41.71 -21.17
C GLY A 449 -45.24 -41.82 -20.03
N SER A 450 -45.68 -41.95 -18.77
CA SER A 450 -44.86 -42.18 -17.53
C SER A 450 -45.30 -43.52 -16.84
N PRO A 451 -44.84 -43.97 -15.63
CA PRO A 451 -43.79 -43.52 -14.70
C PRO A 451 -42.78 -44.67 -14.26
N PRO A 452 -42.57 -45.07 -12.97
CA PRO A 452 -41.48 -44.62 -12.07
C PRO A 452 -40.52 -45.72 -11.50
N SER A 453 -39.64 -45.29 -10.58
CA SER A 453 -39.07 -46.01 -9.40
C SER A 453 -37.57 -46.43 -9.41
N ALA A 454 -37.08 -46.81 -8.23
CA ALA A 454 -35.66 -47.01 -7.87
C ALA A 454 -35.15 -48.45 -8.14
N GLY A 455 -33.85 -48.76 -8.14
CA GLY A 455 -32.67 -47.89 -8.03
C GLY A 455 -31.47 -48.62 -7.42
N VAL A 456 -30.45 -48.94 -8.23
CA VAL A 456 -29.20 -49.58 -7.79
C VAL A 456 -28.00 -48.91 -8.49
N ARG A 457 -27.11 -48.26 -7.72
CA ARG A 457 -25.90 -47.62 -8.26
C ARG A 457 -24.79 -48.65 -8.51
N ARG A 458 -24.65 -49.13 -9.75
CA ARG A 458 -23.35 -49.62 -10.25
C ARG A 458 -22.49 -48.43 -10.68
N ARG A 459 -21.18 -48.47 -10.41
CA ARG A 459 -20.24 -47.46 -10.91
C ARG A 459 -20.05 -47.64 -12.41
N VAL A 460 -20.24 -46.57 -13.17
CA VAL A 460 -19.75 -46.41 -14.55
C VAL A 460 -18.67 -45.32 -14.48
N PRO A 461 -17.47 -45.50 -15.08
CA PRO A 461 -16.48 -44.44 -15.13
C PRO A 461 -17.04 -43.28 -15.97
N MET A 462 -17.14 -42.09 -15.38
CA MET A 462 -17.60 -40.91 -16.10
C MET A 462 -16.49 -40.45 -17.04
N THR A 463 -16.67 -40.67 -18.35
CA THR A 463 -15.80 -40.08 -19.37
C THR A 463 -15.79 -38.58 -19.23
N VAL A 464 -14.60 -37.99 -19.11
CA VAL A 464 -14.43 -36.55 -18.98
C VAL A 464 -14.80 -35.91 -20.32
N ASN A 465 -15.98 -35.28 -20.39
CA ASN A 465 -16.23 -34.27 -21.40
C ASN A 465 -15.24 -33.12 -21.14
N MET A 466 -14.18 -33.06 -21.93
CA MET A 466 -13.26 -31.94 -21.93
C MET A 466 -14.04 -30.64 -22.20
N LEU A 467 -13.73 -29.61 -21.41
CA LEU A 467 -14.02 -28.24 -21.80
C LEU A 467 -13.35 -27.99 -23.16
N VAL A 468 -14.14 -27.74 -24.19
CA VAL A 468 -13.62 -27.34 -25.50
C VAL A 468 -13.01 -25.95 -25.34
N PRO A 469 -11.70 -25.74 -25.61
CA PRO A 469 -11.12 -24.40 -25.61
C PRO A 469 -11.70 -23.60 -26.78
N LEU A 470 -11.85 -22.28 -26.59
CA LEU A 470 -12.40 -21.37 -27.61
C LEU A 470 -11.61 -21.38 -28.94
N ALA A 471 -10.36 -21.87 -28.92
CA ALA A 471 -9.49 -22.15 -30.07
C ALA A 471 -10.04 -23.14 -31.13
N LYS A 472 -11.34 -23.51 -31.10
CA LYS A 472 -12.01 -24.30 -32.15
C LYS A 472 -13.32 -23.73 -32.68
N LEU A 473 -13.66 -22.47 -32.36
CA LEU A 473 -14.60 -21.67 -33.16
C LEU A 473 -13.82 -20.90 -34.22
N ALA A 474 -13.29 -21.62 -35.21
CA ALA A 474 -12.66 -21.02 -36.38
C ALA A 474 -13.72 -20.30 -37.23
N CYS A 475 -13.78 -18.97 -37.12
CA CYS A 475 -14.64 -18.14 -37.96
C CYS A 475 -14.23 -18.33 -39.44
N PRO A 476 -15.11 -18.80 -40.33
CA PRO A 476 -14.72 -19.17 -41.69
C PRO A 476 -14.11 -17.98 -42.46
N GLY A 477 -12.81 -18.06 -42.75
CA GLY A 477 -12.06 -17.03 -43.50
C GLY A 477 -11.15 -16.13 -42.65
N VAL A 478 -11.14 -16.24 -41.32
CA VAL A 478 -10.24 -15.47 -40.44
C VAL A 478 -8.97 -16.27 -40.13
N SER A 479 -7.79 -15.65 -40.28
CA SER A 479 -6.54 -16.26 -39.81
C SER A 479 -6.44 -16.17 -38.29
N MET A 480 -6.10 -17.29 -37.64
CA MET A 480 -5.93 -17.39 -36.18
C MET A 480 -4.45 -17.46 -35.78
N GLU A 481 -3.54 -17.33 -36.73
CA GLU A 481 -2.09 -17.22 -36.49
C GLU A 481 -1.78 -15.98 -35.64
N ARG A 482 -0.70 -16.07 -34.84
CA ARG A 482 -0.23 -15.01 -33.95
C ARG A 482 1.24 -14.75 -34.21
N PHE A 483 1.66 -13.50 -34.10
CA PHE A 483 3.08 -13.21 -33.92
C PHE A 483 3.53 -13.71 -32.55
N ALA A 484 4.78 -14.16 -32.46
CA ALA A 484 5.34 -14.74 -31.26
C ALA A 484 6.74 -14.18 -31.00
N GLU A 485 7.00 -13.85 -29.73
CA GLU A 485 8.32 -13.48 -29.25
C GLU A 485 8.81 -14.41 -28.15
N GLU A 486 10.13 -14.60 -28.09
CA GLU A 486 10.80 -15.38 -27.06
C GLU A 486 11.47 -14.46 -26.02
N ALA A 487 11.37 -14.86 -24.75
CA ALA A 487 12.06 -14.25 -23.61
C ALA A 487 12.56 -15.32 -22.64
N ASP A 488 13.42 -14.97 -21.67
CA ASP A 488 13.78 -15.89 -20.60
C ASP A 488 12.68 -15.99 -19.55
N VAL A 489 12.10 -14.83 -19.20
CA VAL A 489 11.06 -14.70 -18.18
C VAL A 489 9.93 -13.80 -18.66
N VAL A 490 8.69 -14.28 -18.58
CA VAL A 490 7.48 -13.47 -18.75
C VAL A 490 6.80 -13.25 -17.41
N ILE A 491 6.36 -12.03 -17.13
CA ILE A 491 5.75 -11.64 -15.86
C ILE A 491 4.36 -11.07 -16.11
N VAL A 492 3.34 -11.68 -15.50
CA VAL A 492 1.93 -11.30 -15.68
C VAL A 492 1.45 -10.44 -14.52
N GLY A 493 1.38 -9.13 -14.73
CA GLY A 493 0.82 -8.12 -13.84
C GLY A 493 1.87 -7.22 -13.19
N ALA A 494 1.75 -5.90 -13.40
CA ALA A 494 2.63 -4.87 -12.82
C ALA A 494 2.26 -4.51 -11.37
N GLY A 495 1.79 -5.48 -10.59
CA GLY A 495 1.66 -5.32 -9.15
C GLY A 495 3.04 -5.23 -8.48
N PRO A 496 3.12 -4.81 -7.20
CA PRO A 496 4.39 -4.71 -6.47
C PRO A 496 5.15 -6.04 -6.39
N ALA A 497 4.47 -7.19 -6.53
CA ALA A 497 5.11 -8.50 -6.65
C ALA A 497 5.83 -8.69 -8.00
N GLY A 498 5.14 -8.41 -9.12
CA GLY A 498 5.67 -8.57 -10.47
C GLY A 498 6.83 -7.63 -10.75
N LEU A 499 6.69 -6.36 -10.37
CA LEU A 499 7.76 -5.38 -10.47
C LEU A 499 8.95 -5.74 -9.55
N SER A 500 8.72 -6.25 -8.33
CA SER A 500 9.83 -6.75 -7.49
C SER A 500 10.58 -7.92 -8.11
N ALA A 501 9.88 -8.81 -8.82
CA ALA A 501 10.54 -9.91 -9.53
C ALA A 501 11.33 -9.38 -10.74
N ALA A 502 10.76 -8.48 -11.54
CA ALA A 502 11.39 -7.91 -12.72
C ALA A 502 12.67 -7.12 -12.39
N VAL A 503 12.57 -6.19 -11.44
CA VAL A 503 13.70 -5.40 -10.92
C VAL A 503 14.78 -6.32 -10.36
N ARG A 504 14.43 -7.32 -9.53
CA ARG A 504 15.42 -8.21 -8.93
C ARG A 504 16.12 -9.10 -9.97
N LEU A 505 15.40 -9.57 -10.99
CA LEU A 505 16.01 -10.32 -12.10
C LEU A 505 17.05 -9.48 -12.84
N LYS A 506 16.73 -8.23 -13.22
CA LYS A 506 17.68 -7.36 -13.92
C LYS A 506 18.82 -6.86 -13.03
N GLN A 507 18.59 -6.66 -11.73
CA GLN A 507 19.67 -6.42 -10.76
C GLN A 507 20.68 -7.58 -10.72
N LEU A 508 20.19 -8.83 -10.67
CA LEU A 508 21.05 -10.03 -10.65
C LEU A 508 21.78 -10.23 -11.99
N ALA A 509 21.10 -9.96 -13.11
CA ALA A 509 21.66 -9.98 -14.46
C ALA A 509 22.82 -8.98 -14.60
N ALA A 510 22.62 -7.73 -14.18
CA ALA A 510 23.66 -6.71 -14.14
C ALA A 510 24.80 -7.05 -13.16
N GLN A 511 24.50 -7.64 -12.00
CA GLN A 511 25.50 -8.03 -10.99
C GLN A 511 26.44 -9.16 -11.47
N GLN A 512 25.99 -10.02 -12.40
CA GLN A 512 26.76 -11.19 -12.88
C GLN A 512 27.09 -11.13 -14.37
N GLU A 513 26.91 -9.96 -15.00
CA GLU A 513 27.17 -9.71 -16.44
C GLU A 513 26.51 -10.77 -17.35
N LYS A 514 25.26 -11.16 -17.01
CA LYS A 514 24.42 -12.06 -17.80
C LYS A 514 23.33 -11.27 -18.51
N ASP A 515 23.09 -11.55 -19.78
CA ASP A 515 21.87 -11.11 -20.44
C ASP A 515 20.71 -12.06 -20.08
N ILE A 516 19.54 -11.48 -19.83
CA ILE A 516 18.27 -12.15 -19.54
C ILE A 516 17.16 -11.24 -20.07
N ARG A 517 16.36 -11.73 -21.01
CA ARG A 517 15.19 -11.01 -21.52
C ARG A 517 14.00 -11.19 -20.58
N VAL A 518 13.46 -10.07 -20.08
CA VAL A 518 12.36 -10.04 -19.10
C VAL A 518 11.25 -9.14 -19.62
N CYS A 519 10.14 -9.75 -20.01
CA CYS A 519 8.96 -9.05 -20.52
C CYS A 519 7.87 -9.05 -19.44
N LEU A 520 7.30 -7.89 -19.13
CA LEU A 520 6.25 -7.74 -18.11
C LEU A 520 5.00 -7.12 -18.73
N VAL A 521 3.87 -7.85 -18.69
CA VAL A 521 2.59 -7.41 -19.24
C VAL A 521 1.62 -6.96 -18.14
N GLU A 522 0.96 -5.83 -18.33
CA GLU A 522 -0.10 -5.33 -17.44
C GLU A 522 -1.31 -4.84 -18.24
N LYS A 523 -2.50 -5.21 -17.76
CA LYS A 523 -3.78 -4.88 -18.40
C LYS A 523 -4.14 -3.39 -18.33
N ALA A 524 -3.63 -2.69 -17.31
CA ALA A 524 -3.89 -1.27 -17.10
C ALA A 524 -3.26 -0.44 -18.22
N ALA A 525 -3.97 0.57 -18.73
CA ALA A 525 -3.47 1.46 -19.79
C ALA A 525 -2.14 2.15 -19.44
N GLN A 526 -1.86 2.34 -18.15
CA GLN A 526 -0.56 2.75 -17.62
C GLN A 526 -0.29 2.01 -16.30
N ILE A 527 0.99 1.87 -15.94
CA ILE A 527 1.41 1.23 -14.70
C ILE A 527 0.79 1.94 -13.49
N GLY A 528 0.33 1.17 -12.50
CA GLY A 528 -0.38 1.69 -11.33
C GLY A 528 -1.88 1.95 -11.50
N ALA A 529 -2.44 2.12 -12.70
CA ALA A 529 -3.84 2.51 -12.87
C ALA A 529 -4.89 1.46 -12.44
N HIS A 530 -4.49 0.19 -12.31
CA HIS A 530 -5.31 -0.88 -11.70
C HIS A 530 -4.99 -1.15 -10.21
N THR A 531 -4.05 -0.43 -9.62
CA THR A 531 -3.62 -0.60 -8.22
C THR A 531 -4.58 0.12 -7.27
N LEU A 532 -5.03 -0.60 -6.23
CA LEU A 532 -5.84 -0.02 -5.16
C LEU A 532 -5.50 -0.68 -3.82
N SER A 533 -5.22 0.13 -2.80
CA SER A 533 -4.95 -0.31 -1.43
C SER A 533 -5.14 0.83 -0.42
N GLY A 534 -5.55 0.51 0.80
CA GLY A 534 -5.44 1.47 1.91
C GLY A 534 -3.99 1.90 2.14
N ALA A 535 -3.03 0.99 1.94
CA ALA A 535 -1.60 1.27 1.82
C ALA A 535 -0.90 1.92 3.04
N CYS A 536 -0.92 1.20 4.16
CA CYS A 536 0.14 1.32 5.17
C CYS A 536 1.21 0.27 4.86
N LEU A 537 2.38 0.70 4.41
CA LEU A 537 3.50 -0.11 3.92
C LEU A 537 4.49 -0.43 5.04
N ASP A 538 4.77 -1.73 5.21
CA ASP A 538 5.91 -2.25 5.98
C ASP A 538 7.14 -2.24 5.04
N PRO A 539 8.15 -1.38 5.28
CA PRO A 539 9.18 -1.07 4.28
C PRO A 539 10.21 -2.20 4.08
N ARG A 540 10.19 -3.23 4.93
CA ARG A 540 11.22 -4.26 5.02
C ARG A 540 11.63 -4.90 3.70
N ALA A 541 10.66 -5.21 2.84
CA ALA A 541 10.92 -5.84 1.53
C ALA A 541 11.25 -4.83 0.42
N PHE A 542 10.88 -3.56 0.65
CA PHE A 542 11.12 -2.45 -0.27
C PHE A 542 12.56 -1.95 -0.12
N GLU A 543 13.03 -1.79 1.12
CA GLU A 543 14.43 -1.44 1.46
C GLU A 543 15.42 -2.56 1.10
N GLU A 544 14.98 -3.82 1.08
CA GLU A 544 15.79 -4.96 0.63
C GLU A 544 16.04 -4.93 -0.90
N LEU A 545 15.08 -4.40 -1.67
CA LEU A 545 15.13 -4.31 -3.14
C LEU A 545 15.74 -2.98 -3.63
N PHE A 546 15.47 -1.90 -2.90
CA PHE A 546 15.91 -0.54 -3.19
C PHE A 546 16.52 0.09 -1.92
N PRO A 547 17.75 -0.29 -1.51
CA PRO A 547 18.40 0.31 -0.34
C PRO A 547 18.68 1.81 -0.53
N ASP A 548 18.68 2.29 -1.77
CA ASP A 548 18.89 3.67 -2.20
C ASP A 548 17.59 4.42 -2.55
N TRP A 549 16.43 3.93 -2.10
CA TRP A 549 15.10 4.46 -2.47
C TRP A 549 14.91 5.96 -2.21
N LYS A 550 15.58 6.51 -1.18
CA LYS A 550 15.46 7.93 -0.79
C LYS A 550 16.09 8.85 -1.82
N GLU A 551 17.31 8.53 -2.25
CA GLU A 551 18.04 9.28 -3.28
C GLU A 551 17.38 9.14 -4.66
N LYS A 552 16.71 8.00 -4.91
CA LYS A 552 15.88 7.75 -6.10
C LYS A 552 14.44 8.31 -6.00
N GLY A 553 14.10 9.05 -4.94
CA GLY A 553 12.84 9.79 -4.84
C GLY A 553 11.57 8.93 -4.70
N ALA A 554 11.65 7.71 -4.17
CA ALA A 554 10.46 6.86 -4.02
C ALA A 554 9.41 7.49 -3.08
N PRO A 555 8.10 7.41 -3.40
CA PRO A 555 7.04 8.16 -2.70
C PRO A 555 6.63 7.56 -1.34
N LEU A 556 7.58 7.47 -0.40
CA LEU A 556 7.40 7.06 1.00
C LEU A 556 7.42 8.30 1.92
N ASN A 557 6.65 9.33 1.55
CA ASN A 557 6.71 10.67 2.16
C ASN A 557 6.04 10.79 3.54
N THR A 558 5.25 9.78 3.94
CA THR A 558 4.43 9.83 5.16
C THR A 558 4.82 8.71 6.14
N PRO A 559 5.82 8.89 7.01
CA PRO A 559 6.03 7.95 8.12
C PRO A 559 4.82 7.95 9.06
N VAL A 560 4.46 6.79 9.62
CA VAL A 560 3.36 6.69 10.58
C VAL A 560 3.78 7.27 11.93
N THR A 561 3.00 8.23 12.42
CA THR A 561 3.25 9.00 13.66
C THR A 561 2.28 8.66 14.79
N GLU A 562 1.04 8.25 14.46
CA GLU A 562 0.00 7.91 15.43
C GLU A 562 -0.88 6.77 14.91
N ASP A 563 -1.07 5.72 15.70
CA ASP A 563 -2.07 4.67 15.46
C ASP A 563 -3.27 4.82 16.41
N ARG A 564 -4.50 4.65 15.89
CA ARG A 564 -5.72 4.57 16.70
C ARG A 564 -6.65 3.47 16.23
N PHE A 565 -7.04 2.58 17.15
CA PHE A 565 -8.01 1.52 16.92
C PHE A 565 -9.24 1.69 17.82
N ALA A 566 -10.43 1.39 17.31
CA ALA A 566 -11.67 1.57 18.06
C ALA A 566 -12.81 0.62 17.62
N ILE A 567 -13.71 0.33 18.56
CA ILE A 567 -15.00 -0.32 18.29
C ILE A 567 -16.05 0.78 18.12
N LEU A 568 -16.85 0.71 17.06
CA LEU A 568 -17.99 1.60 16.82
C LEU A 568 -19.31 0.95 17.24
N THR A 569 -20.14 1.74 17.90
CA THR A 569 -21.59 1.53 18.02
C THR A 569 -22.30 2.49 17.05
N GLN A 570 -23.63 2.56 17.05
CA GLN A 570 -24.34 3.54 16.19
C GLN A 570 -24.08 5.01 16.59
N LYS A 571 -23.63 5.27 17.83
CA LYS A 571 -23.50 6.64 18.38
C LYS A 571 -22.15 6.96 19.01
N TYR A 572 -21.39 5.94 19.42
CA TYR A 572 -20.19 6.09 20.24
C TYR A 572 -19.01 5.28 19.67
N ARG A 573 -17.84 5.92 19.68
CA ARG A 573 -16.53 5.30 19.40
C ARG A 573 -15.88 4.90 20.73
N ILE A 574 -15.66 3.60 20.93
CA ILE A 574 -14.97 3.04 22.10
C ILE A 574 -13.49 2.85 21.70
N PRO A 575 -12.54 3.65 22.24
CA PRO A 575 -11.13 3.48 21.93
C PRO A 575 -10.59 2.17 22.51
N VAL A 576 -9.71 1.50 21.77
CA VAL A 576 -9.03 0.27 22.17
C VAL A 576 -7.53 0.53 22.22
N PRO A 577 -6.82 0.25 23.33
CA PRO A 577 -5.40 0.56 23.46
C PRO A 577 -4.56 -0.32 22.51
N ILE A 578 -3.82 0.32 21.60
CA ILE A 578 -2.81 -0.35 20.79
C ILE A 578 -1.54 -0.49 21.64
N LEU A 579 -1.27 -1.71 22.09
CA LEU A 579 -0.09 -2.05 22.85
C LEU A 579 1.03 -2.55 21.92
N PRO A 580 2.31 -2.27 22.22
CA PRO A 580 3.44 -2.85 21.50
C PRO A 580 3.33 -4.38 21.38
N GLY A 581 3.51 -4.88 20.15
CA GLY A 581 3.33 -6.29 19.83
C GLY A 581 1.88 -6.73 19.56
N LEU A 582 0.87 -5.86 19.57
CA LEU A 582 -0.36 -6.13 18.81
C LEU A 582 -0.08 -5.97 17.30
N PRO A 583 -0.80 -6.67 16.41
CA PRO A 583 -0.53 -6.62 14.97
C PRO A 583 -0.99 -5.31 14.31
N MET A 584 -1.74 -4.46 15.02
CA MET A 584 -2.18 -3.14 14.53
C MET A 584 -1.07 -2.08 14.61
N ASN A 585 0.00 -2.31 15.38
CA ASN A 585 1.09 -1.35 15.56
C ASN A 585 1.84 -1.10 14.24
N ASN A 586 1.95 0.17 13.84
CA ASN A 586 2.58 0.60 12.60
C ASN A 586 3.87 1.40 12.79
N HIS A 587 4.46 1.37 13.99
CA HIS A 587 5.78 1.94 14.22
C HIS A 587 6.82 1.43 13.20
N GLY A 588 7.44 2.35 12.46
CA GLY A 588 8.39 2.06 11.36
C GLY A 588 7.77 1.91 9.97
N ASN A 589 6.43 1.99 9.83
CA ASN A 589 5.74 1.90 8.55
C ASN A 589 5.51 3.27 7.91
N TYR A 590 5.14 3.26 6.63
CA TYR A 590 4.80 4.45 5.85
C TYR A 590 3.35 4.39 5.33
N ILE A 591 2.63 5.50 5.34
CA ILE A 591 1.39 5.68 4.56
C ILE A 591 1.83 6.07 3.15
N VAL A 592 1.33 5.39 2.10
CA VAL A 592 1.73 5.65 0.70
C VAL A 592 0.53 5.60 -0.23
N ARG A 593 0.63 6.30 -1.37
CA ARG A 593 -0.26 6.07 -2.52
C ARG A 593 0.30 4.89 -3.32
N LEU A 594 -0.26 3.69 -3.13
CA LEU A 594 0.33 2.49 -3.71
C LEU A 594 0.35 2.51 -5.24
N GLY A 595 -0.63 3.13 -5.89
CA GLY A 595 -0.59 3.39 -7.33
C GLY A 595 0.62 4.20 -7.79
N HIS A 596 1.06 5.21 -7.01
CA HIS A 596 2.25 6.01 -7.32
C HIS A 596 3.54 5.25 -7.05
N LEU A 597 3.61 4.51 -5.93
CA LEU A 597 4.75 3.65 -5.65
C LEU A 597 4.93 2.56 -6.73
N VAL A 598 3.82 2.06 -7.27
CA VAL A 598 3.82 1.09 -8.39
C VAL A 598 4.24 1.73 -9.71
N SER A 599 3.87 3.00 -10.00
CA SER A 599 4.40 3.75 -11.16
C SER A 599 5.92 3.88 -11.07
N TRP A 600 6.42 4.40 -9.94
CA TRP A 600 7.85 4.56 -9.68
C TRP A 600 8.60 3.21 -9.78
N MET A 601 8.03 2.12 -9.25
CA MET A 601 8.62 0.78 -9.42
C MET A 601 8.62 0.29 -10.88
N GLY A 602 7.74 0.79 -11.74
CA GLY A 602 7.74 0.58 -13.19
C GLY A 602 8.87 1.34 -13.87
N GLU A 603 8.98 2.64 -13.60
CA GLU A 603 10.05 3.52 -14.08
C GLU A 603 11.44 2.94 -13.70
N GLN A 604 11.59 2.43 -12.46
CA GLN A 604 12.80 1.76 -12.01
C GLN A 604 13.05 0.39 -12.64
N ALA A 605 12.04 -0.29 -13.20
CA ALA A 605 12.18 -1.55 -13.92
C ALA A 605 12.61 -1.30 -15.38
N GLU A 606 11.98 -0.33 -16.05
CA GLU A 606 12.33 0.11 -17.41
C GLU A 606 13.77 0.65 -17.46
N ALA A 607 14.18 1.44 -16.46
CA ALA A 607 15.56 1.92 -16.30
C ALA A 607 16.59 0.80 -16.05
N LEU A 608 16.16 -0.43 -15.75
CA LEU A 608 16.98 -1.64 -15.65
C LEU A 608 16.86 -2.55 -16.89
N GLY A 609 16.21 -2.08 -17.96
CA GLY A 609 16.02 -2.82 -19.21
C GLY A 609 14.99 -3.95 -19.12
N VAL A 610 14.02 -3.87 -18.20
CA VAL A 610 12.79 -4.68 -18.27
C VAL A 610 11.92 -4.13 -19.40
N GLU A 611 11.39 -5.01 -20.24
CA GLU A 611 10.44 -4.64 -21.29
C GLU A 611 9.04 -4.62 -20.68
N VAL A 612 8.52 -3.43 -20.41
CA VAL A 612 7.23 -3.23 -19.72
C VAL A 612 6.14 -2.88 -20.74
N TYR A 613 5.07 -3.66 -20.72
CA TYR A 613 3.96 -3.59 -21.67
C TYR A 613 2.64 -3.27 -20.93
N PRO A 614 2.40 -1.99 -20.59
CA PRO A 614 1.07 -1.55 -20.13
C PRO A 614 0.07 -1.59 -21.28
N GLY A 615 -1.20 -1.78 -20.97
CA GLY A 615 -2.26 -1.97 -21.95
C GLY A 615 -2.34 -3.38 -22.55
N TYR A 616 -1.47 -4.32 -22.18
CA TYR A 616 -1.48 -5.70 -22.70
C TYR A 616 -1.99 -6.68 -21.64
N ALA A 617 -3.18 -7.25 -21.85
CA ALA A 617 -3.76 -8.20 -20.90
C ALA A 617 -3.46 -9.65 -21.30
N ALA A 618 -2.65 -10.36 -20.52
CA ALA A 618 -2.50 -11.81 -20.70
C ALA A 618 -3.86 -12.52 -20.53
N ALA A 619 -4.37 -13.12 -21.61
CA ALA A 619 -5.71 -13.70 -21.69
C ALA A 619 -5.70 -15.23 -21.72
N GLU A 620 -4.61 -15.83 -22.19
CA GLU A 620 -4.47 -17.27 -22.42
C GLU A 620 -3.12 -17.77 -21.87
N VAL A 621 -3.10 -18.97 -21.29
CA VAL A 621 -1.85 -19.65 -20.90
C VAL A 621 -1.47 -20.63 -22.01
N LEU A 622 -0.27 -20.48 -22.54
CA LEU A 622 0.29 -21.36 -23.56
C LEU A 622 0.98 -22.55 -22.89
N PHE A 623 0.83 -23.74 -23.47
CA PHE A 623 1.42 -24.98 -22.96
C PHE A 623 2.30 -25.65 -24.02
N HIS A 624 3.38 -26.29 -23.58
CA HIS A 624 4.12 -27.26 -24.37
C HIS A 624 3.39 -28.61 -24.43
N GLU A 625 3.78 -29.47 -25.37
CA GLU A 625 3.21 -30.82 -25.53
C GLU A 625 3.46 -31.73 -24.31
N ASP A 626 4.53 -31.48 -23.54
CA ASP A 626 4.83 -32.15 -22.27
C ASP A 626 3.90 -31.72 -21.11
N GLY A 627 3.02 -30.75 -21.34
CA GLY A 627 2.09 -30.20 -20.37
C GLY A 627 2.64 -29.09 -19.47
N SER A 628 3.92 -28.72 -19.62
CA SER A 628 4.50 -27.52 -18.99
C SER A 628 4.00 -26.23 -19.64
N ILE A 629 4.13 -25.11 -18.93
CA ILE A 629 3.79 -23.79 -19.48
C ILE A 629 4.87 -23.35 -20.45
N LYS A 630 4.44 -22.92 -21.65
CA LYS A 630 5.26 -22.29 -22.68
C LYS A 630 5.32 -20.76 -22.54
N GLY A 631 4.28 -20.15 -21.96
CA GLY A 631 4.14 -18.70 -21.89
C GLY A 631 2.70 -18.25 -21.75
N ILE A 632 2.39 -17.07 -22.28
CA ILE A 632 1.03 -16.53 -22.39
C ILE A 632 0.77 -15.98 -23.78
N ALA A 633 -0.50 -15.78 -24.13
CA ALA A 633 -0.89 -14.85 -25.18
C ALA A 633 -1.65 -13.66 -24.58
N THR A 634 -1.49 -12.48 -25.17
CA THR A 634 -2.30 -11.31 -24.83
C THR A 634 -3.73 -11.48 -25.34
N ASN A 635 -4.63 -10.59 -24.93
CA ASN A 635 -5.95 -10.49 -25.53
C ASN A 635 -5.83 -10.25 -27.04
N ASP A 636 -6.75 -10.85 -27.79
CA ASP A 636 -7.09 -10.39 -29.13
C ASP A 636 -7.85 -9.05 -29.01
N VAL A 637 -8.01 -8.30 -30.10
CA VAL A 637 -8.75 -7.02 -30.15
C VAL A 637 -9.66 -6.97 -31.37
N GLY A 638 -10.67 -6.11 -31.33
CA GLY A 638 -11.60 -5.92 -32.45
C GLY A 638 -12.62 -7.04 -32.58
N ILE A 639 -13.19 -7.47 -31.45
CA ILE A 639 -14.33 -8.41 -31.41
C ILE A 639 -15.58 -7.63 -31.00
N GLN A 640 -16.69 -7.81 -31.70
CA GLN A 640 -17.98 -7.18 -31.41
C GLN A 640 -18.66 -7.77 -30.17
N LYS A 641 -19.66 -7.06 -29.64
CA LYS A 641 -20.38 -7.43 -28.42
C LYS A 641 -21.09 -8.79 -28.45
N ASP A 642 -21.42 -9.29 -29.64
CA ASP A 642 -22.02 -10.62 -29.88
C ASP A 642 -20.97 -11.74 -30.09
N GLY A 643 -19.68 -11.38 -30.18
CA GLY A 643 -18.58 -12.29 -30.47
C GLY A 643 -18.14 -12.34 -31.94
N ALA A 644 -18.75 -11.56 -32.85
CA ALA A 644 -18.31 -11.49 -34.25
C ALA A 644 -16.97 -10.72 -34.40
N PRO A 645 -16.05 -11.13 -35.28
CA PRO A 645 -14.83 -10.37 -35.56
C PRO A 645 -15.14 -9.10 -36.37
N LYS A 646 -14.56 -7.96 -35.97
CA LYS A 646 -14.63 -6.71 -36.73
C LYS A 646 -13.72 -6.76 -37.96
N THR A 647 -13.87 -5.80 -38.86
CA THR A 647 -12.88 -5.55 -39.94
C THR A 647 -11.50 -5.14 -39.41
N THR A 648 -11.43 -4.70 -38.14
CA THR A 648 -10.21 -4.36 -37.39
C THR A 648 -9.88 -5.44 -36.35
N PHE A 649 -10.23 -6.71 -36.60
CA PHE A 649 -9.88 -7.82 -35.73
C PHE A 649 -8.38 -8.13 -35.84
N GLU A 650 -7.68 -8.09 -34.71
CA GLU A 650 -6.26 -8.46 -34.61
C GLU A 650 -6.04 -9.48 -33.48
N ARG A 651 -5.18 -10.45 -33.74
CA ARG A 651 -4.84 -11.54 -32.81
C ARG A 651 -3.76 -11.07 -31.83
N GLY A 652 -3.91 -11.43 -30.55
CA GLY A 652 -2.97 -11.06 -29.49
C GLY A 652 -1.57 -11.65 -29.70
N LEU A 653 -0.56 -10.99 -29.13
CA LEU A 653 0.84 -11.41 -29.15
C LEU A 653 1.05 -12.67 -28.29
N GLU A 654 1.80 -13.66 -28.80
CA GLU A 654 2.32 -14.73 -27.94
C GLU A 654 3.69 -14.34 -27.36
N LEU A 655 3.84 -14.51 -26.04
CA LEU A 655 5.12 -14.37 -25.35
C LEU A 655 5.53 -15.74 -24.79
N HIS A 656 6.52 -16.36 -25.42
CA HIS A 656 7.07 -17.67 -25.01
C HIS A 656 8.26 -17.46 -24.06
N ALA A 657 8.35 -18.25 -23.00
CA ALA A 657 9.43 -18.14 -22.02
C ALA A 657 9.77 -19.44 -21.29
N LYS A 658 11.03 -19.55 -20.85
CA LYS A 658 11.55 -20.66 -20.03
C LYS A 658 10.80 -20.78 -18.69
N VAL A 659 10.32 -19.65 -18.15
CA VAL A 659 9.47 -19.58 -16.97
C VAL A 659 8.52 -18.37 -17.00
N THR A 660 7.26 -18.58 -16.62
CA THR A 660 6.24 -17.52 -16.49
C THR A 660 5.88 -17.25 -15.03
N ILE A 661 5.96 -15.99 -14.59
CA ILE A 661 5.61 -15.54 -13.25
C ILE A 661 4.17 -14.98 -13.25
N PHE A 662 3.26 -15.62 -12.54
CA PHE A 662 1.86 -15.21 -12.41
C PHE A 662 1.68 -14.31 -11.18
N ALA A 663 1.63 -13.00 -11.42
CA ALA A 663 1.62 -11.93 -10.41
C ALA A 663 0.31 -11.10 -10.38
N GLU A 664 -0.78 -11.60 -11.00
CA GLU A 664 -2.11 -10.97 -11.24
C GLU A 664 -2.81 -10.28 -10.03
N GLY A 665 -2.25 -10.37 -8.83
CA GLY A 665 -2.86 -9.88 -7.59
C GLY A 665 -4.02 -10.76 -7.12
N CYS A 666 -4.88 -10.21 -6.25
CA CYS A 666 -5.95 -10.97 -5.62
C CYS A 666 -6.91 -11.56 -6.67
N HIS A 667 -7.14 -12.88 -6.56
CA HIS A 667 -7.98 -13.67 -7.45
C HIS A 667 -7.62 -13.49 -8.95
N GLY A 668 -6.36 -13.83 -9.28
CA GLY A 668 -5.88 -13.98 -10.66
C GLY A 668 -6.70 -15.01 -11.44
N HIS A 669 -7.04 -14.70 -12.69
CA HIS A 669 -7.91 -15.51 -13.52
C HIS A 669 -7.17 -16.57 -14.35
N LEU A 670 -5.89 -16.35 -14.65
CA LEU A 670 -5.02 -17.42 -15.14
C LEU A 670 -4.66 -18.33 -13.96
N ALA A 671 -4.32 -17.75 -12.80
CA ALA A 671 -4.07 -18.49 -11.56
C ALA A 671 -5.25 -19.40 -11.16
N LYS A 672 -6.50 -18.92 -11.28
CA LYS A 672 -7.73 -19.70 -11.09
C LYS A 672 -7.81 -20.97 -11.96
N GLN A 673 -7.28 -20.91 -13.18
CA GLN A 673 -7.21 -22.03 -14.12
C GLN A 673 -6.02 -22.95 -13.79
N LEU A 674 -4.85 -22.37 -13.51
CA LEU A 674 -3.63 -23.08 -13.11
C LEU A 674 -3.82 -23.93 -11.85
N TYR A 675 -4.58 -23.45 -10.87
CA TYR A 675 -4.97 -24.21 -9.68
C TYR A 675 -5.64 -25.55 -10.01
N LYS A 676 -6.41 -25.60 -11.10
CA LYS A 676 -7.09 -26.83 -11.58
C LYS A 676 -6.20 -27.66 -12.49
N LYS A 677 -5.44 -27.01 -13.39
CA LYS A 677 -4.53 -27.67 -14.36
C LYS A 677 -3.44 -28.49 -13.68
N PHE A 678 -2.93 -28.02 -12.53
CA PHE A 678 -1.81 -28.65 -11.81
C PHE A 678 -2.15 -29.06 -10.36
N ASP A 679 -3.43 -29.14 -10.00
CA ASP A 679 -3.96 -29.48 -8.65
C ASP A 679 -3.23 -28.80 -7.48
N LEU A 680 -2.93 -27.50 -7.64
CA LEU A 680 -2.11 -26.73 -6.70
C LEU A 680 -2.79 -26.48 -5.34
N ARG A 681 -4.05 -26.91 -5.19
CA ARG A 681 -4.89 -26.73 -4.00
C ARG A 681 -5.04 -28.00 -3.16
N ALA A 682 -4.49 -29.15 -3.59
CA ALA A 682 -4.64 -30.45 -2.92
C ALA A 682 -4.31 -30.48 -1.42
N ASN A 683 -3.38 -29.63 -0.96
CA ASN A 683 -2.86 -29.64 0.42
C ASN A 683 -3.15 -28.35 1.22
N CYS A 684 -4.13 -27.53 0.81
CA CYS A 684 -4.51 -26.32 1.52
C CYS A 684 -6.03 -26.07 1.53
N GLU A 685 -6.47 -25.12 2.36
CA GLU A 685 -7.87 -24.69 2.39
C GLU A 685 -8.17 -23.77 1.19
N PRO A 686 -9.44 -23.64 0.76
CA PRO A 686 -9.83 -22.60 -0.19
C PRO A 686 -9.39 -21.23 0.34
N GLN A 687 -9.02 -20.33 -0.57
CA GLN A 687 -8.78 -18.93 -0.21
C GLN A 687 -10.11 -18.28 0.14
N THR A 688 -10.15 -17.57 1.26
CA THR A 688 -11.26 -16.69 1.62
C THR A 688 -10.84 -15.24 1.43
N TYR A 689 -11.79 -14.37 1.18
CA TYR A 689 -11.57 -13.04 0.63
C TYR A 689 -12.42 -11.98 1.33
N GLY A 690 -11.95 -10.73 1.30
CA GLY A 690 -12.76 -9.55 1.59
C GLY A 690 -12.90 -8.69 0.34
N ILE A 691 -13.91 -7.82 0.29
CA ILE A 691 -13.94 -6.67 -0.63
C ILE A 691 -13.54 -5.42 0.14
N GLY A 692 -12.52 -4.72 -0.34
CA GLY A 692 -12.13 -3.40 0.12
C GLY A 692 -12.64 -2.33 -0.84
N LEU A 693 -13.30 -1.31 -0.32
CA LEU A 693 -13.70 -0.12 -1.04
C LEU A 693 -12.90 1.07 -0.50
N LYS A 694 -12.43 1.96 -1.38
CA LYS A 694 -11.59 3.12 -1.05
C LYS A 694 -12.13 4.39 -1.70
N GLU A 695 -11.98 5.50 -1.00
CA GLU A 695 -12.08 6.85 -1.56
C GLU A 695 -10.86 7.68 -1.16
N LEU A 696 -10.48 8.66 -2.01
CA LEU A 696 -9.57 9.74 -1.65
C LEU A 696 -10.37 11.02 -1.38
N TRP A 697 -9.98 11.74 -0.32
CA TRP A 697 -10.67 12.92 0.17
C TRP A 697 -9.69 14.05 0.52
N LEU A 698 -9.96 15.24 0.00
CA LEU A 698 -9.38 16.48 0.52
C LEU A 698 -10.27 16.97 1.68
N ILE A 699 -9.67 17.35 2.81
CA ILE A 699 -10.40 17.80 4.00
C ILE A 699 -9.89 19.17 4.50
N ASP A 700 -10.64 19.82 5.41
CA ASP A 700 -10.16 21.02 6.12
C ASP A 700 -8.83 20.71 6.82
N GLU A 701 -7.80 21.52 6.54
CA GLU A 701 -6.45 21.43 7.10
C GLU A 701 -6.45 21.34 8.65
N LYS A 702 -7.39 22.02 9.31
CA LYS A 702 -7.58 21.96 10.78
C LYS A 702 -7.89 20.54 11.26
N LYS A 703 -8.55 19.74 10.42
CA LYS A 703 -8.98 18.35 10.67
C LYS A 703 -7.91 17.34 10.22
N TRP A 704 -7.04 17.72 9.29
CA TRP A 704 -5.92 16.89 8.79
C TRP A 704 -4.81 16.71 9.83
N LYS A 705 -4.26 15.50 9.94
CA LYS A 705 -3.29 15.10 10.97
C LYS A 705 -2.26 14.14 10.35
N PRO A 706 -1.28 14.63 9.58
CA PRO A 706 -0.40 13.80 8.76
C PRO A 706 0.35 12.71 9.55
N GLY A 707 0.46 11.52 8.97
CA GLY A 707 1.07 10.35 9.61
C GLY A 707 0.14 9.57 10.53
N ARG A 708 -1.09 10.04 10.77
CA ARG A 708 -2.08 9.32 11.60
C ARG A 708 -2.81 8.23 10.82
N VAL A 709 -2.93 7.07 11.47
CA VAL A 709 -3.62 5.86 11.02
C VAL A 709 -4.80 5.56 11.95
N ASP A 710 -6.02 5.64 11.43
CA ASP A 710 -7.26 5.29 12.13
C ASP A 710 -7.85 3.99 11.57
N HIS A 711 -8.14 3.02 12.44
CA HIS A 711 -8.85 1.77 12.13
C HIS A 711 -10.08 1.63 13.02
N THR A 712 -11.20 1.12 12.48
CA THR A 712 -12.41 0.85 13.28
C THR A 712 -13.10 -0.47 12.92
N VAL A 713 -13.79 -1.06 13.89
CA VAL A 713 -14.56 -2.31 13.77
C VAL A 713 -15.93 -2.20 14.44
N GLY A 714 -16.87 -3.08 14.10
CA GLY A 714 -18.24 -3.03 14.61
C GLY A 714 -19.17 -2.25 13.68
N TRP A 715 -19.92 -1.28 14.21
CA TRP A 715 -20.93 -0.54 13.43
C TRP A 715 -20.33 0.09 12.15
N PRO A 716 -20.98 -0.03 10.97
CA PRO A 716 -22.37 -0.46 10.78
C PRO A 716 -22.63 -1.98 10.68
N LEU A 717 -21.58 -2.82 10.72
CA LEU A 717 -21.71 -4.28 10.62
C LEU A 717 -22.27 -4.92 11.90
N ASP A 718 -22.89 -6.09 11.74
CA ASP A 718 -23.23 -6.98 12.84
C ASP A 718 -21.99 -7.77 13.33
N ARG A 719 -22.06 -8.40 14.50
CA ARG A 719 -20.90 -9.10 15.09
C ARG A 719 -20.39 -10.29 14.26
N HIS A 720 -21.24 -10.90 13.42
CA HIS A 720 -20.93 -12.10 12.65
C HIS A 720 -20.49 -11.81 11.21
N THR A 721 -20.60 -10.57 10.75
CA THR A 721 -20.01 -10.13 9.48
C THR A 721 -18.62 -9.59 9.74
N TYR A 722 -17.59 -10.24 9.19
CA TYR A 722 -16.22 -9.76 9.29
C TYR A 722 -16.04 -8.46 8.49
N GLY A 723 -15.27 -7.50 9.02
CA GLY A 723 -15.01 -6.23 8.35
C GLY A 723 -14.65 -5.09 9.29
N GLY A 724 -14.42 -3.91 8.71
CA GLY A 724 -13.99 -2.72 9.42
C GLY A 724 -13.48 -1.62 8.47
N SER A 725 -13.11 -0.47 9.03
CA SER A 725 -12.65 0.70 8.29
C SER A 725 -11.14 0.94 8.39
N PHE A 726 -10.62 1.71 7.44
CA PHE A 726 -9.35 2.41 7.53
C PHE A 726 -9.52 3.89 7.15
N LEU A 727 -8.74 4.78 7.76
CA LEU A 727 -8.67 6.22 7.47
C LEU A 727 -7.25 6.69 7.78
N TYR A 728 -6.47 6.99 6.74
CA TYR A 728 -5.05 7.36 6.85
C TYR A 728 -4.84 8.79 6.34
N HIS A 729 -4.16 9.63 7.11
CA HIS A 729 -3.83 11.00 6.73
C HIS A 729 -2.44 11.06 6.05
N LEU A 730 -2.41 11.37 4.76
CA LEU A 730 -1.17 11.45 3.98
C LEU A 730 -0.43 12.77 4.23
N ASN A 731 0.87 12.81 3.93
CA ASN A 731 1.77 13.95 4.07
C ASN A 731 2.48 14.23 2.74
N GLU A 732 1.70 14.63 1.73
CA GLU A 732 2.15 14.77 0.33
C GLU A 732 1.82 16.17 -0.22
N GLY A 733 1.95 17.20 0.62
CA GLY A 733 1.70 18.61 0.28
C GLY A 733 0.24 19.07 0.37
N GLU A 734 -0.73 18.16 0.29
CA GLU A 734 -2.17 18.44 0.41
C GLU A 734 -2.79 17.84 1.68
N PRO A 735 -3.91 18.40 2.21
CA PRO A 735 -4.65 17.85 3.34
C PRO A 735 -5.50 16.62 2.93
N LEU A 736 -4.80 15.59 2.45
CA LEU A 736 -5.34 14.40 1.81
C LEU A 736 -5.55 13.24 2.81
N VAL A 737 -6.66 12.52 2.65
CA VAL A 737 -7.01 11.31 3.39
C VAL A 737 -7.35 10.18 2.44
N ALA A 738 -6.72 9.02 2.66
CA ALA A 738 -7.13 7.74 2.08
C ALA A 738 -8.01 7.01 3.10
N LEU A 739 -9.28 6.79 2.75
CA LEU A 739 -10.23 6.12 3.62
C LEU A 739 -10.98 5.01 2.89
N GLY A 740 -11.52 4.06 3.64
CA GLY A 740 -12.19 2.92 3.06
C GLY A 740 -12.74 1.94 4.07
N PHE A 741 -13.39 0.92 3.54
CA PHE A 741 -14.08 -0.10 4.32
C PHE A 741 -13.88 -1.48 3.70
N VAL A 742 -13.70 -2.48 4.54
CA VAL A 742 -13.55 -3.89 4.17
C VAL A 742 -14.74 -4.66 4.71
N VAL A 743 -15.30 -5.54 3.88
CA VAL A 743 -16.28 -6.56 4.28
C VAL A 743 -15.77 -7.93 3.84
N GLY A 744 -15.68 -8.87 4.78
CA GLY A 744 -15.37 -10.27 4.50
C GLY A 744 -16.46 -10.85 3.60
N LEU A 745 -16.06 -11.46 2.49
CA LEU A 745 -17.00 -12.07 1.54
C LEU A 745 -17.63 -13.35 2.10
N ASP A 746 -17.28 -13.78 3.31
CA ASP A 746 -17.98 -14.83 4.03
C ASP A 746 -19.32 -14.40 4.67
N TYR A 747 -19.75 -13.14 4.47
CA TYR A 747 -21.03 -12.63 4.95
C TYR A 747 -22.24 -13.47 4.46
N GLN A 748 -23.27 -13.53 5.30
CA GLN A 748 -24.39 -14.49 5.15
C GLN A 748 -25.69 -13.87 4.62
N ASN A 749 -25.96 -12.59 4.88
CA ASN A 749 -27.21 -11.93 4.47
C ASN A 749 -27.10 -11.44 3.02
N PRO A 750 -27.90 -11.95 2.06
CA PRO A 750 -27.80 -11.55 0.66
C PRO A 750 -28.28 -10.11 0.38
N TYR A 751 -28.98 -9.48 1.34
CA TYR A 751 -29.36 -8.07 1.26
C TYR A 751 -28.21 -7.10 1.62
N LEU A 752 -27.08 -7.59 2.16
CA LEU A 752 -25.94 -6.75 2.52
C LEU A 752 -25.23 -6.23 1.26
N SER A 753 -25.03 -4.92 1.19
CA SER A 753 -24.21 -4.27 0.15
C SER A 753 -22.97 -3.63 0.78
N PRO A 754 -21.76 -4.16 0.51
CA PRO A 754 -20.51 -3.60 1.05
C PRO A 754 -20.31 -2.11 0.70
N PHE A 755 -20.79 -1.68 -0.47
CA PHE A 755 -20.80 -0.26 -0.85
C PHE A 755 -21.72 0.56 0.06
N ARG A 756 -22.95 0.10 0.32
CA ARG A 756 -23.89 0.85 1.17
C ARG A 756 -23.47 0.85 2.64
N GLU A 757 -22.83 -0.20 3.15
CA GLU A 757 -22.19 -0.15 4.48
C GLU A 757 -21.04 0.87 4.53
N PHE A 758 -20.18 0.94 3.51
CA PHE A 758 -19.12 1.95 3.44
C PHE A 758 -19.68 3.40 3.41
N GLN A 759 -20.66 3.67 2.55
CA GLN A 759 -21.31 4.99 2.47
C GLN A 759 -22.04 5.35 3.77
N ARG A 760 -22.62 4.37 4.48
CA ARG A 760 -23.27 4.50 5.79
C ARG A 760 -22.26 4.71 6.93
N TRP A 761 -21.11 4.04 6.90
CA TRP A 761 -20.07 4.16 7.92
C TRP A 761 -19.52 5.59 8.04
N LYS A 762 -19.39 6.31 6.92
CA LYS A 762 -18.94 7.72 6.90
C LYS A 762 -19.83 8.66 7.72
N HIS A 763 -21.10 8.31 7.93
CA HIS A 763 -22.07 9.03 8.80
C HIS A 763 -21.93 8.68 10.30
N HIS A 764 -20.94 7.90 10.73
CA HIS A 764 -20.70 7.71 12.16
C HIS A 764 -20.24 9.05 12.80
N PRO A 765 -20.78 9.48 13.96
CA PRO A 765 -20.44 10.76 14.59
C PRO A 765 -18.97 11.00 14.93
N SER A 766 -18.10 9.97 14.88
CA SER A 766 -16.65 10.11 15.06
C SER A 766 -15.84 10.15 13.75
N ILE A 767 -16.51 10.13 12.60
CA ILE A 767 -15.93 10.07 11.25
C ILE A 767 -16.49 11.21 10.40
N GLN A 768 -17.81 11.42 10.42
CA GLN A 768 -18.49 12.49 9.68
C GLN A 768 -17.85 13.87 9.92
N PRO A 769 -17.52 14.30 11.16
CA PRO A 769 -16.92 15.61 11.38
C PRO A 769 -15.53 15.79 10.75
N THR A 770 -14.82 14.71 10.41
CA THR A 770 -13.55 14.76 9.67
C THR A 770 -13.77 15.05 8.18
N LEU A 771 -14.90 14.63 7.61
CA LEU A 771 -15.22 14.73 6.18
C LEU A 771 -16.14 15.91 5.83
N GLU A 772 -16.87 16.46 6.81
CA GLU A 772 -17.67 17.68 6.63
C GLU A 772 -16.87 18.83 6.02
N GLY A 773 -17.35 19.39 4.91
CA GLY A 773 -16.67 20.44 4.14
C GLY A 773 -15.51 19.94 3.27
N GLY A 774 -15.22 18.64 3.27
CA GLY A 774 -14.23 18.01 2.39
C GLY A 774 -14.78 17.69 1.00
N LYS A 775 -13.86 17.39 0.08
CA LYS A 775 -14.15 17.00 -1.31
C LYS A 775 -13.65 15.58 -1.55
N ARG A 776 -14.56 14.67 -1.91
CA ARG A 776 -14.21 13.36 -2.48
C ARG A 776 -13.63 13.56 -3.88
N ILE A 777 -12.45 13.01 -4.16
CA ILE A 777 -11.74 13.19 -5.44
C ILE A 777 -11.52 11.89 -6.23
N ALA A 778 -11.56 10.72 -5.59
CA ALA A 778 -11.47 9.42 -6.26
C ALA A 778 -12.25 8.34 -5.51
N TYR A 779 -12.62 7.27 -6.20
CA TYR A 779 -13.27 6.06 -5.66
C TYR A 779 -12.73 4.81 -6.35
N GLY A 780 -12.74 3.67 -5.64
CA GLY A 780 -12.53 2.36 -6.27
C GLY A 780 -12.78 1.20 -5.31
N ALA A 781 -12.68 -0.02 -5.83
CA ALA A 781 -12.81 -1.24 -5.03
C ALA A 781 -11.94 -2.41 -5.56
N ARG A 782 -11.48 -3.26 -4.64
CA ARG A 782 -10.69 -4.46 -4.94
C ARG A 782 -10.94 -5.57 -3.93
N ALA A 783 -11.01 -6.82 -4.37
CA ALA A 783 -10.91 -7.96 -3.47
C ALA A 783 -9.50 -8.07 -2.86
N LEU A 784 -9.43 -8.57 -1.63
CA LEU A 784 -8.22 -8.87 -0.86
C LEU A 784 -8.31 -10.27 -0.25
N ASN A 785 -7.17 -10.89 0.07
CA ASN A 785 -7.13 -12.23 0.66
C ASN A 785 -7.24 -12.16 2.18
N GLU A 786 -8.07 -13.01 2.78
CA GLU A 786 -8.20 -13.17 4.24
C GLU A 786 -8.15 -14.62 4.73
N GLY A 787 -7.89 -15.59 3.84
CA GLY A 787 -7.61 -16.98 4.20
C GLY A 787 -6.23 -17.19 4.82
N GLY A 788 -5.25 -16.34 4.46
CA GLY A 788 -3.93 -16.32 5.06
C GLY A 788 -3.16 -17.63 4.89
N PHE A 789 -2.47 -18.07 5.96
CA PHE A 789 -1.54 -19.21 5.94
C PHE A 789 -2.18 -20.52 5.47
N GLN A 790 -3.38 -20.83 5.97
CA GLN A 790 -4.13 -22.06 5.68
C GLN A 790 -4.48 -22.21 4.19
N SER A 791 -4.54 -21.08 3.47
CA SER A 791 -5.00 -21.00 2.09
C SER A 791 -3.87 -20.74 1.08
N ILE A 792 -2.61 -20.94 1.46
CA ILE A 792 -1.47 -20.85 0.54
C ILE A 792 -1.44 -22.12 -0.35
N PRO A 793 -1.54 -22.01 -1.68
CA PRO A 793 -1.42 -23.14 -2.61
C PRO A 793 0.04 -23.58 -2.80
N LYS A 794 0.26 -24.71 -3.48
CA LYS A 794 1.56 -25.00 -4.10
C LYS A 794 1.90 -23.88 -5.09
N LEU A 795 3.13 -23.37 -5.02
CA LEU A 795 3.52 -22.13 -5.70
C LEU A 795 4.26 -22.35 -7.01
N THR A 796 4.61 -23.60 -7.30
CA THR A 796 5.58 -24.02 -8.32
C THR A 796 4.95 -25.04 -9.27
N PHE A 797 5.19 -24.90 -10.57
CA PHE A 797 4.77 -25.87 -11.60
C PHE A 797 5.72 -25.81 -12.80
N PRO A 798 5.75 -26.84 -13.67
CA PRO A 798 6.59 -26.83 -14.87
C PRO A 798 6.28 -25.62 -15.76
N GLY A 799 7.28 -24.75 -15.95
CA GLY A 799 7.17 -23.52 -16.73
C GLY A 799 6.60 -22.31 -15.97
N GLY A 800 6.36 -22.36 -14.65
CA GLY A 800 5.86 -21.17 -13.97
C GLY A 800 5.77 -21.16 -12.44
N LEU A 801 5.56 -19.94 -11.93
CA LEU A 801 5.48 -19.60 -10.50
C LEU A 801 4.28 -18.72 -10.17
N LEU A 802 3.79 -18.80 -8.92
CA LEU A 802 2.77 -17.91 -8.35
C LEU A 802 3.37 -17.00 -7.28
N ILE A 803 3.19 -15.68 -7.41
CA ILE A 803 3.72 -14.70 -6.45
C ILE A 803 2.67 -13.69 -5.96
N GLY A 804 2.93 -13.09 -4.81
CA GLY A 804 2.15 -11.99 -4.25
C GLY A 804 0.75 -12.36 -3.75
N CYS A 805 -0.22 -11.48 -4.05
CA CYS A 805 -1.62 -11.67 -3.66
C CYS A 805 -2.39 -12.65 -4.56
N SER A 806 -1.76 -13.23 -5.59
CA SER A 806 -2.36 -14.32 -6.38
C SER A 806 -2.47 -15.63 -5.58
N PRO A 807 -1.36 -16.23 -5.06
CA PRO A 807 -1.44 -17.31 -4.08
C PRO A 807 -2.03 -16.83 -2.74
N GLY A 808 -1.68 -15.61 -2.30
CA GLY A 808 -2.39 -14.89 -1.24
C GLY A 808 -1.61 -14.65 0.06
N PHE A 809 -0.39 -14.11 -0.02
CA PHE A 809 0.48 -13.85 1.15
C PHE A 809 0.06 -12.68 2.07
N MET A 810 -1.24 -12.43 2.26
CA MET A 810 -1.71 -11.28 3.03
C MET A 810 -1.73 -11.55 4.55
N ASN A 811 -1.05 -10.70 5.32
CA ASN A 811 -1.22 -10.62 6.76
C ASN A 811 -2.51 -9.84 7.06
N VAL A 812 -3.60 -10.59 7.20
CA VAL A 812 -4.97 -10.09 7.38
C VAL A 812 -5.09 -9.11 8.55
N PRO A 813 -4.68 -9.43 9.80
CA PRO A 813 -4.81 -8.49 10.90
C PRO A 813 -3.92 -7.26 10.76
N LYS A 814 -2.68 -7.36 10.23
CA LYS A 814 -1.89 -6.15 9.90
C LYS A 814 -2.58 -5.26 8.84
N ILE A 815 -3.54 -5.80 8.08
CA ILE A 815 -4.07 -5.29 6.81
C ILE A 815 -2.94 -5.00 5.80
N LYS A 816 -1.96 -5.91 5.70
CA LYS A 816 -0.78 -5.76 4.83
C LYS A 816 -0.49 -7.02 4.02
N GLY A 817 -0.43 -6.84 2.71
CA GLY A 817 0.07 -7.86 1.76
C GLY A 817 1.20 -7.36 0.85
N THR A 818 1.52 -6.06 0.85
CA THR A 818 2.50 -5.49 -0.09
C THR A 818 3.92 -5.97 0.20
N HIS A 819 4.36 -5.92 1.45
CA HIS A 819 5.72 -6.29 1.88
C HIS A 819 6.02 -7.78 1.64
N THR A 820 5.10 -8.66 2.02
CA THR A 820 5.17 -10.09 1.74
C THR A 820 5.10 -10.38 0.25
N ALA A 821 4.28 -9.64 -0.52
CA ALA A 821 4.19 -9.79 -1.95
C ALA A 821 5.48 -9.38 -2.68
N MET A 822 6.08 -8.25 -2.30
CA MET A 822 7.39 -7.83 -2.80
C MET A 822 8.46 -8.89 -2.53
N LYS A 823 8.62 -9.34 -1.27
CA LYS A 823 9.63 -10.35 -0.93
C LYS A 823 9.37 -11.70 -1.64
N SER A 824 8.12 -12.04 -1.93
CA SER A 824 7.79 -13.21 -2.74
C SER A 824 8.23 -13.08 -4.20
N GLY A 825 8.25 -11.85 -4.76
CA GLY A 825 8.83 -11.57 -6.08
C GLY A 825 10.36 -11.61 -6.07
N VAL A 826 11.00 -11.01 -5.06
CA VAL A 826 12.47 -11.05 -4.87
C VAL A 826 12.99 -12.49 -4.78
N LEU A 827 12.36 -13.34 -3.95
CA LEU A 827 12.75 -14.74 -3.80
C LEU A 827 12.47 -15.59 -5.05
N ALA A 828 11.44 -15.26 -5.82
CA ALA A 828 11.15 -15.92 -7.09
C ALA A 828 12.22 -15.56 -8.14
N ALA A 829 12.59 -14.27 -8.23
CA ALA A 829 13.66 -13.79 -9.09
C ALA A 829 15.01 -14.45 -8.77
N GLU A 830 15.40 -14.49 -7.49
CA GLU A 830 16.63 -15.14 -7.03
C GLU A 830 16.66 -16.64 -7.38
N SER A 831 15.54 -17.34 -7.19
CA SER A 831 15.45 -18.78 -7.49
C SER A 831 15.40 -19.07 -8.99
N ILE A 832 14.76 -18.22 -9.80
CA ILE A 832 14.77 -18.28 -11.27
C ILE A 832 16.18 -18.02 -11.80
N PHE A 833 16.83 -16.96 -11.32
CA PHE A 833 18.15 -16.55 -11.78
C PHE A 833 19.20 -17.64 -11.56
N ASN A 834 19.22 -18.24 -10.35
CA ASN A 834 20.09 -19.37 -10.03
C ASN A 834 19.84 -20.59 -10.94
N GLN A 835 18.59 -20.79 -11.39
CA GLN A 835 18.25 -21.90 -12.28
C GLN A 835 18.62 -21.62 -13.74
N LEU A 836 18.48 -20.37 -14.20
CA LEU A 836 18.86 -19.94 -15.56
C LEU A 836 20.38 -19.88 -15.79
N THR A 837 21.18 -19.62 -14.75
CA THR A 837 22.65 -19.53 -14.85
C THR A 837 23.39 -20.83 -14.55
N ASN A 838 22.69 -21.91 -14.15
CA ASN A 838 23.31 -23.20 -13.84
C ASN A 838 23.53 -24.05 -15.10
N GLU A 839 24.79 -24.23 -15.49
CA GLU A 839 25.18 -24.99 -16.69
C GLU A 839 24.83 -26.49 -16.63
N ASN A 840 24.53 -27.05 -15.44
CA ASN A 840 24.24 -28.47 -15.24
C ASN A 840 22.73 -28.79 -15.25
N LEU A 841 21.88 -27.93 -15.81
CA LEU A 841 20.43 -27.98 -15.61
C LEU A 841 19.71 -29.06 -16.44
N GLN A 842 19.59 -30.27 -15.88
CA GLN A 842 18.67 -31.30 -16.40
C GLN A 842 17.21 -31.05 -15.97
N SER A 843 16.47 -30.27 -16.77
CA SER A 843 15.01 -30.21 -16.64
C SER A 843 14.34 -31.44 -17.27
N LYS A 844 13.22 -31.90 -16.67
CA LYS A 844 12.38 -32.99 -17.22
C LYS A 844 11.29 -32.50 -18.19
N THR A 845 11.14 -31.18 -18.28
CA THR A 845 10.14 -30.46 -19.08
C THR A 845 10.78 -29.25 -19.72
N ILE A 846 10.23 -28.78 -20.85
CA ILE A 846 10.75 -27.62 -21.57
C ILE A 846 10.61 -26.36 -20.70
N GLY A 847 9.42 -26.13 -20.13
CA GLY A 847 9.22 -25.12 -19.10
C GLY A 847 9.87 -25.53 -17.77
N LEU A 848 10.63 -24.61 -17.16
CA LEU A 848 11.43 -24.86 -15.95
C LEU A 848 10.58 -25.07 -14.69
N LEU A 849 10.94 -26.05 -13.87
CA LEU A 849 10.36 -26.26 -12.54
C LEU A 849 11.26 -25.64 -11.46
N VAL A 850 10.94 -24.40 -11.05
CA VAL A 850 11.70 -23.63 -10.05
C VAL A 850 11.31 -24.02 -8.62
N ALA A 851 11.53 -25.29 -8.24
CA ALA A 851 11.09 -25.82 -6.96
C ALA A 851 11.63 -25.05 -5.73
N GLU A 852 12.89 -24.58 -5.81
CA GLU A 852 13.61 -23.90 -4.73
C GLU A 852 12.90 -22.65 -4.20
N TYR A 853 12.14 -21.95 -5.05
CA TYR A 853 11.38 -20.77 -4.67
C TYR A 853 10.46 -21.03 -3.47
N GLU A 854 9.75 -22.16 -3.47
CA GLU A 854 8.78 -22.48 -2.42
C GLU A 854 9.48 -22.76 -1.09
N ASP A 855 10.66 -23.39 -1.13
CA ASP A 855 11.46 -23.68 0.07
C ASP A 855 12.20 -22.45 0.58
N ASN A 856 12.66 -21.57 -0.30
CA ASN A 856 13.25 -20.29 0.07
C ASN A 856 12.19 -19.36 0.69
N LEU A 857 10.95 -19.39 0.19
CA LEU A 857 9.83 -18.69 0.83
C LEU A 857 9.48 -19.28 2.20
N LYS A 858 9.43 -20.62 2.35
CA LYS A 858 9.19 -21.30 3.65
C LYS A 858 10.27 -20.98 4.70
N LYS A 859 11.53 -20.85 4.29
CA LYS A 859 12.65 -20.45 5.17
C LYS A 859 12.58 -18.96 5.56
N SER A 860 12.01 -18.12 4.70
CA SER A 860 11.96 -16.66 4.86
C SER A 860 11.09 -16.19 6.03
N TRP A 861 11.20 -14.90 6.33
CA TRP A 861 10.35 -14.24 7.34
C TRP A 861 8.86 -14.17 6.95
N VAL A 862 8.53 -14.25 5.66
CA VAL A 862 7.13 -14.21 5.17
C VAL A 862 6.33 -15.38 5.73
N TRP A 863 6.90 -16.60 5.70
CA TRP A 863 6.23 -17.80 6.19
C TRP A 863 6.00 -17.73 7.71
N LYS A 864 7.00 -17.25 8.46
CA LYS A 864 6.93 -17.08 9.92
C LYS A 864 5.91 -16.01 10.33
N GLU A 865 5.83 -14.91 9.59
CA GLU A 865 4.84 -13.85 9.84
C GLU A 865 3.41 -14.33 9.58
N LEU A 866 3.15 -15.01 8.46
CA LEU A 866 1.82 -15.53 8.17
C LEU A 866 1.42 -16.65 9.14
N TYR A 867 2.38 -17.48 9.57
CA TYR A 867 2.14 -18.53 10.56
C TYR A 867 1.75 -17.98 11.94
N SER A 868 2.38 -16.91 12.43
CA SER A 868 2.06 -16.37 13.78
C SER A 868 0.67 -15.73 13.86
N VAL A 869 0.12 -15.21 12.75
CA VAL A 869 -1.23 -14.61 12.70
C VAL A 869 -2.34 -15.58 12.28
N ARG A 870 -2.00 -16.82 11.88
CA ARG A 870 -2.88 -17.78 11.17
C ARG A 870 -4.26 -17.99 11.81
N ASN A 871 -4.37 -17.93 13.13
CA ASN A 871 -5.60 -18.23 13.86
C ASN A 871 -6.52 -17.01 14.08
N ILE A 872 -6.07 -15.79 13.77
CA ILE A 872 -6.82 -14.56 14.09
C ILE A 872 -8.11 -14.45 13.26
N ARG A 873 -8.06 -14.48 11.92
CA ARG A 873 -9.30 -14.43 11.10
C ARG A 873 -10.22 -15.64 11.38
N PRO A 874 -9.73 -16.89 11.46
CA PRO A 874 -10.56 -18.03 11.86
C PRO A 874 -11.24 -17.90 13.23
N SER A 875 -10.60 -17.29 14.24
CA SER A 875 -11.21 -17.16 15.57
C SER A 875 -12.43 -16.23 15.63
N CYS A 876 -12.62 -15.37 14.61
CA CYS A 876 -13.85 -14.59 14.42
C CYS A 876 -15.09 -15.48 14.12
N HIS A 877 -14.90 -16.78 13.85
CA HIS A 877 -16.00 -17.69 13.50
C HIS A 877 -16.87 -18.18 14.67
N GLY A 878 -16.48 -17.90 15.92
CA GLY A 878 -17.17 -18.36 17.13
C GLY A 878 -18.47 -17.61 17.45
N PHE A 879 -19.16 -17.99 18.53
CA PHE A 879 -20.45 -17.41 18.94
C PHE A 879 -20.43 -15.89 19.20
N LEU A 880 -19.30 -15.36 19.65
CA LEU A 880 -19.10 -13.91 19.86
C LEU A 880 -18.72 -13.16 18.57
N GLY A 881 -18.56 -13.86 17.45
CA GLY A 881 -18.17 -13.31 16.16
C GLY A 881 -16.82 -12.60 16.22
N LEU A 882 -16.74 -11.43 15.58
CA LEU A 882 -15.58 -10.54 15.55
C LEU A 882 -15.01 -10.26 16.95
N TYR A 883 -15.85 -10.01 17.95
CA TYR A 883 -15.41 -9.77 19.34
C TYR A 883 -14.75 -10.99 19.98
N GLY A 884 -15.14 -12.21 19.58
CA GLY A 884 -14.45 -13.45 19.96
C GLY A 884 -13.03 -13.50 19.37
N GLY A 885 -12.87 -13.07 18.12
CA GLY A 885 -11.56 -12.92 17.48
C GLY A 885 -10.67 -11.89 18.17
N MET A 886 -11.24 -10.76 18.61
CA MET A 886 -10.49 -9.74 19.38
C MET A 886 -9.97 -10.29 20.72
N ILE A 887 -10.80 -11.05 21.45
CA ILE A 887 -10.40 -11.74 22.69
C ILE A 887 -9.32 -12.79 22.40
N TYR A 888 -9.48 -13.58 21.33
CA TYR A 888 -8.47 -14.56 20.89
C TYR A 888 -7.13 -13.89 20.58
N THR A 889 -7.12 -12.76 19.85
CA THR A 889 -5.91 -11.97 19.58
C THR A 889 -5.24 -11.47 20.86
N GLY A 890 -6.03 -10.98 21.84
CA GLY A 890 -5.53 -10.53 23.13
C GLY A 890 -4.87 -11.65 23.96
N ILE A 891 -5.30 -12.89 23.80
CA ILE A 891 -4.70 -14.05 24.48
C ILE A 891 -3.55 -14.63 23.63
N PHE A 892 -3.87 -15.26 22.51
CA PHE A 892 -2.95 -16.12 21.78
C PHE A 892 -1.90 -15.38 20.96
N TYR A 893 -2.18 -14.14 20.51
CA TYR A 893 -1.20 -13.35 19.76
C TYR A 893 -0.45 -12.33 20.64
N TRP A 894 -1.15 -11.58 21.49
CA TRP A 894 -0.50 -10.56 22.32
C TRP A 894 0.34 -11.15 23.46
N ILE A 895 -0.12 -12.22 24.11
CA ILE A 895 0.66 -12.93 25.14
C ILE A 895 1.50 -14.03 24.48
N PHE A 896 0.88 -14.97 23.77
CA PHE A 896 1.54 -16.19 23.28
C PHE A 896 2.11 -16.12 21.85
N ARG A 897 2.10 -14.96 21.18
CA ARG A 897 2.79 -14.70 19.90
C ARG A 897 2.44 -15.67 18.74
N GLY A 898 1.27 -16.32 18.77
CA GLY A 898 0.88 -17.30 17.76
C GLY A 898 1.51 -18.69 17.95
N MET A 899 2.11 -18.95 19.11
CA MET A 899 2.82 -20.19 19.44
C MET A 899 1.91 -21.35 19.86
N GLU A 900 0.58 -21.20 19.78
CA GLU A 900 -0.34 -22.30 20.07
C GLU A 900 -0.07 -23.54 19.19
N PRO A 901 -0.17 -24.77 19.72
CA PRO A 901 0.16 -26.01 19.00
C PRO A 901 -0.95 -26.49 18.03
N TRP A 902 -1.79 -25.58 17.53
CA TRP A 902 -2.89 -25.89 16.61
C TRP A 902 -3.06 -24.83 15.52
N THR A 903 -3.79 -25.19 14.46
CA THR A 903 -4.22 -24.27 13.40
C THR A 903 -5.73 -24.42 13.22
N LEU A 904 -6.45 -23.31 13.40
CA LEU A 904 -7.89 -23.21 13.19
C LEU A 904 -8.21 -23.20 11.69
N LYS A 905 -9.38 -23.74 11.34
CA LYS A 905 -9.84 -23.85 9.95
C LYS A 905 -10.83 -22.74 9.58
N HIS A 906 -10.87 -22.39 8.30
CA HIS A 906 -12.00 -21.63 7.75
C HIS A 906 -13.23 -22.52 7.58
N LYS A 907 -14.42 -21.93 7.45
CA LYS A 907 -15.68 -22.68 7.29
C LYS A 907 -15.88 -23.28 5.88
N GLY A 908 -14.88 -23.21 5.00
CA GLY A 908 -14.99 -23.43 3.54
C GLY A 908 -15.17 -22.12 2.74
N SER A 909 -15.57 -22.23 1.47
CA SER A 909 -15.71 -21.12 0.50
C SER A 909 -16.62 -19.96 0.94
N ASP A 910 -16.46 -18.80 0.30
CA ASP A 910 -17.24 -17.58 0.56
C ASP A 910 -18.55 -17.48 -0.24
N SER A 911 -18.59 -18.09 -1.43
CA SER A 911 -19.79 -18.31 -2.26
C SER A 911 -20.90 -18.98 -1.45
N ASP A 912 -20.54 -20.03 -0.73
CA ASP A 912 -21.45 -20.98 -0.10
C ASP A 912 -21.97 -20.49 1.27
N ARG A 913 -21.74 -19.20 1.59
CA ARG A 913 -22.11 -18.56 2.87
C ARG A 913 -23.47 -17.89 2.87
N LEU A 914 -23.98 -17.52 1.70
CA LEU A 914 -25.26 -16.83 1.61
C LEU A 914 -26.39 -17.75 2.07
N LYS A 915 -27.21 -17.23 2.98
CA LYS A 915 -28.52 -17.80 3.30
C LYS A 915 -29.53 -17.40 2.22
N PRO A 916 -30.58 -18.19 1.97
CA PRO A 916 -31.69 -17.77 1.14
C PRO A 916 -32.29 -16.45 1.64
N ALA A 917 -32.73 -15.59 0.72
CA ALA A 917 -33.23 -14.26 1.02
C ALA A 917 -34.44 -14.29 1.97
N LYS A 918 -35.36 -15.24 1.76
CA LYS A 918 -36.51 -15.53 2.64
C LYS A 918 -36.14 -15.85 4.11
N ASP A 919 -34.90 -16.26 4.38
CA ASP A 919 -34.42 -16.63 5.72
C ASP A 919 -33.60 -15.48 6.36
N CYS A 920 -33.64 -14.28 5.75
CA CYS A 920 -32.91 -13.07 6.15
C CYS A 920 -33.82 -11.83 6.14
N THR A 921 -33.48 -10.83 6.95
CA THR A 921 -34.14 -9.51 6.90
C THR A 921 -33.41 -8.59 5.91
N PRO A 922 -34.12 -7.86 5.02
CA PRO A 922 -33.56 -6.74 4.27
C PRO A 922 -32.88 -5.71 5.17
N ILE A 923 -31.83 -5.07 4.65
CA ILE A 923 -31.10 -4.02 5.36
C ILE A 923 -31.52 -2.66 4.81
N GLU A 924 -32.22 -1.88 5.63
CA GLU A 924 -32.62 -0.52 5.31
C GLU A 924 -31.39 0.41 5.29
N TYR A 925 -30.93 0.73 4.07
CA TYR A 925 -29.80 1.62 3.84
C TYR A 925 -30.28 3.06 3.64
N PRO A 926 -29.68 4.06 4.33
CA PRO A 926 -30.00 5.46 4.09
C PRO A 926 -29.74 5.84 2.62
N LYS A 927 -30.52 6.79 2.11
CA LYS A 927 -30.23 7.44 0.83
C LYS A 927 -28.94 8.26 0.96
N PRO A 928 -28.12 8.38 -0.10
CA PRO A 928 -26.96 9.25 -0.09
C PRO A 928 -27.38 10.73 0.07
N ASP A 929 -26.53 11.53 0.72
CA ASP A 929 -26.75 12.97 0.94
C ASP A 929 -26.05 13.86 -0.10
N GLY A 930 -25.18 13.28 -0.93
CA GLY A 930 -24.39 13.99 -1.94
C GLY A 930 -23.21 14.79 -1.37
N GLN A 931 -22.90 14.65 -0.08
CA GLN A 931 -21.85 15.40 0.61
C GLN A 931 -20.88 14.50 1.38
N ILE A 932 -21.42 13.59 2.21
CA ILE A 932 -20.66 12.59 2.98
C ILE A 932 -20.82 11.21 2.34
N SER A 933 -22.02 10.90 1.85
CA SER A 933 -22.41 9.64 1.22
C SER A 933 -22.96 9.84 -0.18
N PHE A 934 -22.60 8.94 -1.10
CA PHE A 934 -22.85 9.07 -2.54
C PHE A 934 -23.52 7.82 -3.11
N ASP A 935 -24.16 7.99 -4.27
CA ASP A 935 -24.68 6.89 -5.08
C ASP A 935 -23.55 6.11 -5.78
N LEU A 936 -23.92 5.01 -6.43
CA LEU A 936 -22.96 4.11 -7.06
C LEU A 936 -22.40 4.64 -8.40
N LEU A 937 -23.18 5.42 -9.17
CA LEU A 937 -22.79 5.92 -10.48
C LEU A 937 -21.80 7.08 -10.38
N SER A 938 -22.05 8.06 -9.50
CA SER A 938 -21.06 9.11 -9.20
C SER A 938 -19.78 8.56 -8.58
N SER A 939 -19.87 7.41 -7.89
CA SER A 939 -18.70 6.68 -7.41
C SER A 939 -17.93 6.03 -8.56
N VAL A 940 -18.61 5.32 -9.48
CA VAL A 940 -17.99 4.73 -10.67
C VAL A 940 -17.31 5.80 -11.54
N ALA A 941 -17.92 6.97 -11.73
CA ALA A 941 -17.30 8.09 -12.44
C ALA A 941 -15.95 8.50 -11.81
N LEU A 942 -15.87 8.58 -10.48
CA LEU A 942 -14.63 8.87 -9.73
C LEU A 942 -13.62 7.70 -9.68
N SER A 943 -13.88 6.58 -10.34
CA SER A 943 -12.87 5.55 -10.62
C SER A 943 -12.19 5.71 -11.98
N GLY A 944 -12.72 6.60 -12.84
CA GLY A 944 -12.29 6.76 -14.22
C GLY A 944 -12.39 5.50 -15.07
N THR A 945 -13.17 4.49 -14.64
CA THR A 945 -13.23 3.20 -15.32
C THR A 945 -13.97 3.31 -16.65
N ASN A 946 -13.37 2.77 -17.72
CA ASN A 946 -14.01 2.66 -19.02
C ASN A 946 -13.52 1.42 -19.79
N HIS A 947 -14.28 1.01 -20.80
CA HIS A 947 -13.96 -0.06 -21.75
C HIS A 947 -14.55 0.30 -23.12
N GLU A 948 -14.05 -0.28 -24.21
CA GLU A 948 -14.79 -0.28 -25.48
C GLU A 948 -16.18 -0.93 -25.25
N HIS A 949 -17.24 -0.27 -25.71
CA HIS A 949 -18.63 -0.65 -25.49
C HIS A 949 -19.09 -1.80 -26.39
N ASP A 950 -18.57 -1.85 -27.61
CA ASP A 950 -18.75 -2.93 -28.58
C ASP A 950 -17.65 -3.98 -28.41
N GLN A 951 -17.60 -4.63 -27.24
CA GLN A 951 -16.76 -5.80 -26.99
C GLN A 951 -17.55 -6.86 -26.21
N PRO A 952 -17.22 -8.16 -26.31
CA PRO A 952 -17.95 -9.21 -25.59
C PRO A 952 -17.75 -9.06 -24.07
N ALA A 953 -18.79 -9.37 -23.30
CA ALA A 953 -18.78 -9.13 -21.86
C ALA A 953 -17.78 -10.06 -21.12
N HIS A 954 -16.67 -9.50 -20.63
CA HIS A 954 -15.64 -10.20 -19.87
C HIS A 954 -16.12 -10.79 -18.51
N LEU A 955 -17.38 -10.52 -18.13
CA LEU A 955 -18.09 -11.14 -17.02
C LEU A 955 -18.85 -12.39 -17.52
N THR A 956 -18.11 -13.37 -18.03
CA THR A 956 -18.70 -14.56 -18.67
C THR A 956 -19.54 -15.38 -17.69
N LEU A 957 -20.67 -15.90 -18.17
CA LEU A 957 -21.51 -16.88 -17.47
C LEU A 957 -21.29 -18.27 -18.07
N LYS A 958 -21.56 -19.33 -17.29
CA LYS A 958 -21.57 -20.73 -17.79
C LYS A 958 -22.98 -21.16 -18.23
N ASP A 959 -23.98 -20.51 -17.66
CA ASP A 959 -25.41 -20.68 -17.94
C ASP A 959 -26.10 -19.33 -17.69
N ASP A 960 -26.64 -18.70 -18.73
CA ASP A 960 -27.27 -17.37 -18.66
C ASP A 960 -28.60 -17.37 -17.90
N SER A 961 -29.19 -18.54 -17.65
CA SER A 961 -30.47 -18.68 -16.96
C SER A 961 -30.33 -18.70 -15.44
N ILE A 962 -29.18 -19.15 -14.92
CA ILE A 962 -28.90 -19.30 -13.48
C ILE A 962 -29.04 -18.00 -12.67
N PRO A 963 -28.62 -16.80 -13.15
CA PRO A 963 -28.81 -15.56 -12.40
C PRO A 963 -30.28 -15.26 -12.09
N VAL A 964 -31.21 -15.55 -13.01
CA VAL A 964 -32.64 -15.36 -12.78
C VAL A 964 -33.22 -16.56 -12.02
N ASN A 965 -33.01 -17.77 -12.54
CA ASN A 965 -33.62 -19.00 -12.04
C ASN A 965 -33.14 -19.43 -10.65
N ARG A 966 -31.95 -18.98 -10.22
CA ARG A 966 -31.36 -19.34 -8.92
C ARG A 966 -30.91 -18.13 -8.11
N ASN A 967 -30.14 -17.20 -8.65
CA ASN A 967 -29.60 -16.10 -7.83
C ASN A 967 -30.71 -15.12 -7.41
N LEU A 968 -31.54 -14.66 -8.35
CA LEU A 968 -32.73 -13.87 -8.05
C LEU A 968 -33.76 -14.69 -7.24
N SER A 969 -34.10 -15.89 -7.71
CA SER A 969 -35.13 -16.73 -7.07
C SER A 969 -34.85 -17.13 -5.60
N ILE A 970 -33.60 -17.47 -5.26
CA ILE A 970 -33.25 -17.97 -3.91
C ILE A 970 -32.60 -16.89 -3.03
N TYR A 971 -31.79 -16.02 -3.63
CA TYR A 971 -30.93 -15.06 -2.92
C TYR A 971 -31.28 -13.59 -3.21
N ASP A 972 -32.35 -13.30 -3.95
CA ASP A 972 -32.76 -11.95 -4.35
C ASP A 972 -31.63 -11.17 -5.09
N GLY A 973 -30.89 -11.89 -5.93
CA GLY A 973 -29.94 -11.32 -6.90
C GLY A 973 -28.77 -10.59 -6.24
N PRO A 974 -27.99 -11.23 -5.35
CA PRO A 974 -26.91 -10.59 -4.58
C PRO A 974 -25.86 -9.88 -5.45
N GLU A 975 -25.73 -10.24 -6.72
CA GLU A 975 -24.86 -9.58 -7.71
C GLU A 975 -25.15 -8.07 -7.88
N GLN A 976 -26.41 -7.64 -7.73
CA GLN A 976 -26.78 -6.22 -7.75
C GLN A 976 -26.35 -5.45 -6.48
N ARG A 977 -25.86 -6.16 -5.44
CA ARG A 977 -25.49 -5.59 -4.11
C ARG A 977 -24.03 -5.75 -3.76
N PHE A 978 -23.40 -6.87 -4.11
CA PHE A 978 -21.96 -7.08 -3.91
C PHE A 978 -21.09 -6.42 -4.97
N CYS A 979 -21.65 -6.05 -6.13
CA CYS A 979 -20.90 -5.36 -7.17
C CYS A 979 -20.62 -3.91 -6.76
N PRO A 980 -19.36 -3.49 -6.61
CA PRO A 980 -19.01 -2.11 -6.22
C PRO A 980 -19.13 -1.11 -7.39
N ALA A 981 -19.81 -1.47 -8.49
CA ALA A 981 -19.86 -0.66 -9.70
C ALA A 981 -21.15 -0.82 -10.56
N GLY A 982 -22.19 -1.50 -10.07
CA GLY A 982 -23.48 -1.57 -10.79
C GLY A 982 -23.40 -2.31 -12.15
N VAL A 983 -22.49 -3.28 -12.28
CA VAL A 983 -22.32 -4.09 -13.50
C VAL A 983 -23.50 -5.02 -13.73
N TYR A 984 -24.18 -5.48 -12.66
CA TYR A 984 -25.27 -6.45 -12.74
C TYR A 984 -26.59 -5.81 -12.32
N GLU A 985 -27.59 -5.88 -13.20
CA GLU A 985 -28.90 -5.26 -13.01
C GLU A 985 -30.00 -6.21 -13.49
N PHE A 986 -31.07 -6.39 -12.72
CA PHE A 986 -32.22 -7.18 -13.14
C PHE A 986 -33.28 -6.25 -13.76
N VAL A 987 -33.33 -6.24 -15.08
CA VAL A 987 -34.24 -5.39 -15.88
C VAL A 987 -35.54 -6.15 -16.16
N PRO A 988 -36.74 -5.55 -16.01
CA PRO A 988 -37.99 -6.20 -16.37
C PRO A 988 -38.01 -6.74 -17.80
N LEU A 989 -38.74 -7.82 -18.04
CA LEU A 989 -38.98 -8.33 -19.39
C LEU A 989 -39.94 -7.41 -20.15
N GLU A 990 -39.71 -7.27 -21.46
CA GLU A 990 -40.56 -6.47 -22.37
C GLU A 990 -41.94 -7.14 -22.61
N GLN A 991 -42.06 -8.43 -22.32
CA GLN A 991 -43.30 -9.21 -22.43
C GLN A 991 -43.40 -10.20 -21.26
N GLY A 992 -44.49 -10.13 -20.50
CA GLY A 992 -44.80 -11.02 -19.37
C GLY A 992 -44.13 -10.64 -18.05
N ASP A 993 -44.50 -11.34 -16.98
CA ASP A 993 -43.95 -11.13 -15.64
C ASP A 993 -42.57 -11.77 -15.49
N GLY A 994 -41.55 -10.97 -15.20
CA GLY A 994 -40.21 -11.46 -14.89
C GLY A 994 -39.11 -10.43 -15.14
N PHE A 995 -37.87 -10.88 -14.95
CA PHE A 995 -36.66 -10.08 -15.15
C PHE A 995 -35.63 -10.83 -16.01
N ARG A 996 -34.86 -10.09 -16.80
CA ARG A 996 -33.60 -10.54 -17.40
C ARG A 996 -32.42 -9.92 -16.66
N LEU A 997 -31.31 -10.64 -16.57
CA LEU A 997 -30.05 -10.01 -16.16
C LEU A 997 -29.54 -9.11 -17.30
N GLN A 998 -29.03 -7.94 -16.95
CA GLN A 998 -28.22 -7.08 -17.82
C GLN A 998 -26.81 -6.97 -17.23
N ILE A 999 -25.80 -7.08 -18.10
CA ILE A 999 -24.38 -6.96 -17.75
C ILE A 999 -23.83 -5.67 -18.37
N ASN A 1000 -23.77 -4.62 -17.56
CA ASN A 1000 -23.18 -3.32 -17.85
C ASN A 1000 -21.64 -3.42 -17.71
N ALA A 1001 -21.02 -4.25 -18.54
CA ALA A 1001 -19.60 -4.67 -18.43
C ALA A 1001 -18.60 -3.51 -18.43
N GLN A 1002 -18.92 -2.41 -19.12
CA GLN A 1002 -18.08 -1.21 -19.22
C GLN A 1002 -17.81 -0.54 -17.85
N ASN A 1003 -18.68 -0.74 -16.86
CA ASN A 1003 -18.52 -0.19 -15.51
C ASN A 1003 -17.53 -1.00 -14.64
N CYS A 1004 -16.95 -2.10 -15.14
CA CYS A 1004 -16.28 -3.08 -14.27
C CYS A 1004 -14.92 -2.62 -13.72
N VAL A 1005 -14.90 -2.21 -12.44
CA VAL A 1005 -13.66 -1.81 -11.73
C VAL A 1005 -12.65 -2.95 -11.43
N HIS A 1006 -12.72 -4.07 -12.15
CA HIS A 1006 -11.80 -5.22 -12.03
C HIS A 1006 -11.61 -5.82 -10.63
N CYS A 1007 -12.56 -5.59 -9.71
CA CYS A 1007 -12.46 -5.97 -8.30
C CYS A 1007 -12.41 -7.48 -8.01
N LYS A 1008 -12.80 -8.33 -8.97
CA LYS A 1008 -12.96 -9.80 -8.86
C LYS A 1008 -14.04 -10.33 -7.91
N THR A 1009 -14.72 -9.48 -7.13
CA THR A 1009 -15.73 -9.89 -6.13
C THR A 1009 -16.85 -10.77 -6.68
N CYS A 1010 -17.29 -10.55 -7.93
CA CYS A 1010 -18.39 -11.31 -8.53
C CYS A 1010 -18.05 -12.79 -8.75
N ASP A 1011 -16.84 -13.08 -9.21
CA ASP A 1011 -16.32 -14.44 -9.38
C ASP A 1011 -16.23 -15.17 -8.02
N ILE A 1012 -15.78 -14.45 -7.00
CA ILE A 1012 -15.61 -14.97 -5.63
C ILE A 1012 -16.96 -15.24 -4.93
N LYS A 1013 -17.92 -14.31 -5.04
CA LYS A 1013 -19.10 -14.26 -4.15
C LYS A 1013 -20.39 -14.81 -4.76
N ASP A 1014 -20.44 -15.05 -6.07
CA ASP A 1014 -21.61 -15.70 -6.69
C ASP A 1014 -21.90 -17.07 -6.03
N PRO A 1015 -23.06 -17.25 -5.35
CA PRO A 1015 -23.41 -18.49 -4.66
C PRO A 1015 -23.70 -19.65 -5.64
N SER A 1016 -23.84 -19.34 -6.94
CA SER A 1016 -23.92 -20.35 -7.99
C SER A 1016 -22.57 -20.73 -8.58
N GLN A 1017 -21.51 -19.96 -8.33
CA GLN A 1017 -20.21 -20.11 -9.01
C GLN A 1017 -20.37 -20.23 -10.53
N ASN A 1018 -21.33 -19.50 -11.10
CA ASN A 1018 -21.65 -19.41 -12.51
C ASN A 1018 -20.74 -18.39 -13.21
N ILE A 1019 -20.56 -17.22 -12.58
CA ILE A 1019 -19.70 -16.13 -13.09
C ILE A 1019 -18.25 -16.62 -13.22
N ASN A 1020 -17.60 -16.18 -14.29
CA ASN A 1020 -16.18 -16.34 -14.53
C ASN A 1020 -15.63 -15.03 -15.12
N TRP A 1021 -14.86 -14.30 -14.31
CA TRP A 1021 -14.18 -13.08 -14.75
C TRP A 1021 -12.99 -13.44 -15.65
N VAL A 1022 -12.98 -12.92 -16.87
CA VAL A 1022 -11.81 -12.92 -17.76
C VAL A 1022 -11.34 -11.49 -18.00
N VAL A 1023 -10.23 -11.32 -18.71
CA VAL A 1023 -9.81 -9.98 -19.14
C VAL A 1023 -10.73 -9.43 -20.23
N PRO A 1024 -11.09 -8.13 -20.21
CA PRO A 1024 -11.50 -7.42 -21.42
C PRO A 1024 -10.33 -7.23 -22.37
N GLU A 1025 -10.57 -6.54 -23.49
CA GLU A 1025 -9.50 -5.89 -24.25
C GLU A 1025 -8.59 -5.06 -23.32
N GLY A 1026 -7.29 -5.11 -23.61
CA GLY A 1026 -6.26 -4.44 -22.84
C GLY A 1026 -6.41 -2.91 -22.81
N GLY A 1027 -5.90 -2.28 -21.75
CA GLY A 1027 -6.11 -0.85 -21.47
C GLY A 1027 -7.43 -0.55 -20.75
N GLY A 1028 -8.49 -1.34 -21.01
CA GLY A 1028 -9.78 -1.21 -20.33
C GLY A 1028 -9.70 -1.46 -18.81
N GLY A 1029 -10.60 -0.82 -18.06
CA GLY A 1029 -10.72 -0.88 -16.60
C GLY A 1029 -10.54 0.47 -15.91
N PRO A 1030 -10.31 0.50 -14.58
CA PRO A 1030 -10.06 1.72 -13.81
C PRO A 1030 -8.87 2.57 -14.28
N ALA A 1031 -9.01 3.89 -14.13
CA ALA A 1031 -7.94 4.87 -14.31
C ALA A 1031 -7.50 5.45 -12.95
N TYR A 1032 -7.10 4.59 -12.00
CA TYR A 1032 -6.75 5.03 -10.65
C TYR A 1032 -5.46 5.86 -10.59
N ASN A 1033 -5.55 7.07 -10.05
CA ASN A 1033 -4.38 7.92 -9.78
C ASN A 1033 -3.97 7.83 -8.30
N GLY A 1034 -2.93 7.05 -8.00
CA GLY A 1034 -2.38 6.91 -6.65
C GLY A 1034 -3.36 6.35 -5.61
N MET A 1035 -4.13 5.32 -5.99
CA MET A 1035 -5.05 4.59 -5.11
C MET A 1035 -4.38 3.44 -4.36
#